data_AF-A0A3M0Z940-F1
#
_entry.id   AF-A0A3M0Z940-F1
#
_cell.length_a   1.000
_cell.length_b   1.000
_cell.length_c   1.000
_cell.angle_alpha   90.00
_cell.angle_beta   90.00
_cell.angle_gamma   90.00
#
_symmetry.space_group_name_H-M   'P 1'
#
loop_
_entity.id
_entity.type
_entity.pdbx_description
1 polymer ?
#
loop_
_entity_poly.entity_id
_entity_poly.type
_entity_poly.pdbx_seq_one_letter_code
_entity_poly.pdbx_strand_id
1 'polypeptide(L)'
;ESSLNPGYHPYVAPSVDQEPESWRLRNHHFNLLYYNPEVTYRPWPGTDASGNPLYHDAPPTAAPADPDDPSAGTFGLTQEHSYLNQGWNGFSSYYFWDTLFPAEYYRWTDSDGDGVVDPDDAHQRVRIEPGTPTYQGGPGRTDCAAAPVCTYAEEIQNFANWYTYYRKRGYAAKAGLGQVIASSTGMRLGLWRIYRNLGRQVADMGDPAERAGLLEALYGAPMTCTDQLFGCPRTPTRRALQQVGRLFAGELEDEGLASPILPAEQGGTCQQNFAVIVTDGWWDGAPPWGIGNEDGDGDTAFDGPPYADASAGTLADVAMRYYEKDLRPDLPDEVTPIPGVDEARHQHLVTFSVAFGVKGNLDPEQDDPTAPGFSWPNIQPNANQFVTNDPKRVDDLWHAAYNGRGRFLLALDPQALQNGLLAYLGEISRRGRASASAVSFSGREEGEGSDVYLSLFNSDGWSGDLLAYPLDPGSGRPLAEPRWSAAERLDARALSLQPRTVLSYDGEQGVPFRWERLPMALRRDLRTNPSGGQDAEAVGRARLAYLRGARDQEGSGHGFRVRRSRLGDIVHATPVFVGAPELDWPDEPPFPTATPYSAFRQAMAQRRRMVYVGANDGMLHGFDARTGEELLAYVPAALASDQVARGLHYLTDPAYTHRYYVDMPVTVSDAYVRGPGGAPPAWRTVLLGGLRAGGRGLFALDVTDPGRFREDEAAHLVLWEFSSADDPDLGHTFSQPTVALLPNGRWAAIVGNGYDDQPGGSGRAKLFILFLDGGLDGRWTLGEDYVVLDTGVGGPGSPNGLGSPAVVDVDGDGVADRAYAGDLRGNLWAFDLSSHQPQHWRVAHGTPGHPRPLFSAPGQPITAAPQV
;
A
#
# COMPACT_ATOMS: atom_id res chain seq x y z
N GLU A 1 -20.39 -16.24 -32.76
CA GLU A 1 -21.32 -15.10 -32.78
C GLU A 1 -21.79 -14.87 -34.21
N SER A 2 -23.07 -15.12 -34.49
CA SER A 2 -23.74 -14.60 -35.68
C SER A 2 -25.03 -13.93 -35.21
N SER A 3 -25.26 -12.71 -35.71
CA SER A 3 -26.47 -11.93 -35.55
C SER A 3 -27.73 -12.75 -35.84
N LEU A 4 -28.88 -12.40 -35.23
CA LEU A 4 -30.22 -12.32 -35.84
C LEU A 4 -31.35 -12.27 -34.79
N ASN A 5 -32.22 -11.26 -34.95
CA ASN A 5 -33.67 -11.21 -34.66
C ASN A 5 -34.18 -11.41 -33.20
N PRO A 6 -34.90 -10.43 -32.60
CA PRO A 6 -35.43 -10.51 -31.23
C PRO A 6 -36.54 -11.56 -31.01
N GLY A 7 -36.97 -12.28 -32.05
CA GLY A 7 -37.98 -13.35 -31.97
C GLY A 7 -37.41 -14.77 -31.91
N TYR A 8 -36.08 -14.95 -32.00
CA TYR A 8 -35.40 -16.23 -31.83
C TYR A 8 -34.63 -16.19 -30.51
N HIS A 9 -35.06 -16.96 -29.52
CA HIS A 9 -34.35 -17.06 -28.24
C HIS A 9 -32.91 -17.52 -28.48
N PRO A 10 -31.91 -16.65 -28.26
CA PRO A 10 -30.54 -17.02 -28.56
C PRO A 10 -30.04 -17.88 -27.40
N TYR A 11 -29.29 -18.94 -27.71
CA TYR A 11 -28.51 -19.74 -26.75
C TYR A 11 -29.22 -20.89 -26.01
N VAL A 12 -29.88 -21.79 -26.75
CA VAL A 12 -30.01 -23.17 -26.28
C VAL A 12 -29.25 -24.03 -27.27
N ALA A 13 -28.04 -24.48 -26.87
CA ALA A 13 -27.45 -25.66 -27.50
C ALA A 13 -28.53 -26.75 -27.56
N PRO A 14 -28.62 -27.58 -28.60
CA PRO A 14 -29.62 -28.65 -28.60
C PRO A 14 -29.57 -29.45 -27.30
N SER A 15 -30.70 -30.01 -26.87
CA SER A 15 -30.68 -30.93 -25.74
C SER A 15 -29.83 -32.14 -26.08
N VAL A 16 -29.26 -32.79 -25.07
CA VAL A 16 -28.59 -34.10 -25.24
C VAL A 16 -29.50 -35.17 -25.82
N ASP A 17 -30.82 -35.00 -25.70
CA ASP A 17 -31.81 -35.91 -26.25
C ASP A 17 -31.91 -35.77 -27.79
N GLN A 18 -31.46 -34.64 -28.35
CA GLN A 18 -31.38 -34.39 -29.80
C GLN A 18 -29.94 -34.50 -30.33
N GLU A 19 -28.95 -33.96 -29.62
CA GLU A 19 -27.53 -34.01 -29.98
C GLU A 19 -26.71 -34.48 -28.77
N PRO A 20 -26.37 -35.77 -28.67
CA PRO A 20 -25.70 -36.34 -27.49
C PRO A 20 -24.43 -35.59 -27.08
N GLU A 21 -23.63 -35.11 -28.03
CA GLU A 21 -22.36 -34.41 -27.76
C GLU A 21 -22.53 -32.99 -27.17
N SER A 22 -23.75 -32.47 -27.17
CA SER A 22 -24.06 -31.11 -26.70
C SER A 22 -23.94 -30.93 -25.19
N TRP A 23 -23.78 -32.03 -24.42
CA TRP A 23 -23.60 -32.01 -22.97
C TRP A 23 -22.40 -31.14 -22.55
N ARG A 24 -21.33 -31.15 -23.35
CA ARG A 24 -20.09 -30.40 -23.11
C ARG A 24 -20.34 -28.88 -23.08
N LEU A 25 -21.30 -28.39 -23.87
CA LEU A 25 -21.66 -26.96 -23.88
C LEU A 25 -22.29 -26.49 -22.55
N ARG A 26 -22.77 -27.43 -21.73
CA ARG A 26 -23.34 -27.23 -20.38
C ARG A 26 -22.42 -27.76 -19.27
N ASN A 27 -21.14 -27.92 -19.59
CA ASN A 27 -20.08 -28.28 -18.65
C ASN A 27 -19.10 -27.11 -18.55
N HIS A 28 -18.80 -26.67 -17.33
CA HIS A 28 -17.98 -25.48 -17.12
C HIS A 28 -16.48 -25.68 -17.37
N HIS A 29 -15.98 -26.91 -17.56
CA HIS A 29 -14.59 -27.15 -17.98
C HIS A 29 -14.43 -27.00 -19.49
N PHE A 30 -15.47 -27.32 -20.27
CA PHE A 30 -15.48 -27.10 -21.73
C PHE A 30 -15.95 -25.69 -22.09
N ASN A 31 -17.09 -25.27 -21.54
CA ASN A 31 -17.63 -23.93 -21.70
C ASN A 31 -17.43 -23.17 -20.39
N LEU A 32 -16.29 -22.49 -20.26
CA LEU A 32 -15.87 -21.76 -19.05
C LEU A 32 -16.81 -20.64 -18.60
N LEU A 33 -17.75 -20.21 -19.46
CA LEU A 33 -18.82 -19.28 -19.10
C LEU A 33 -20.07 -19.94 -18.54
N TYR A 34 -20.20 -21.26 -18.72
CA TYR A 34 -21.34 -21.99 -18.22
C TYR A 34 -21.34 -22.05 -16.70
N TYR A 35 -22.50 -22.35 -16.12
CA TYR A 35 -22.68 -22.43 -14.69
C TYR A 35 -21.67 -23.40 -14.04
N ASN A 36 -20.86 -22.88 -13.13
CA ASN A 36 -20.00 -23.69 -12.27
C ASN A 36 -20.67 -23.83 -10.89
N PRO A 37 -21.15 -25.04 -10.50
CA PRO A 37 -21.77 -25.27 -9.20
C PRO A 37 -20.78 -25.08 -8.02
N GLU A 38 -19.48 -24.96 -8.28
CA GLU A 38 -18.48 -24.74 -7.25
C GLU A 38 -18.30 -23.27 -6.86
N VAL A 39 -18.92 -22.35 -7.61
CA VAL A 39 -18.74 -20.89 -7.48
C VAL A 39 -20.02 -20.20 -7.01
N THR A 40 -19.89 -19.21 -6.11
CA THR A 40 -21.00 -18.33 -5.72
C THR A 40 -21.15 -17.18 -6.72
N TYR A 41 -22.33 -17.05 -7.32
CA TYR A 41 -22.71 -15.95 -8.20
C TYR A 41 -23.62 -14.97 -7.47
N ARG A 42 -23.23 -13.69 -7.46
CA ARG A 42 -23.94 -12.61 -6.77
C ARG A 42 -24.45 -11.55 -7.76
N PRO A 43 -25.53 -10.82 -7.44
CA PRO A 43 -25.91 -9.64 -8.22
C PRO A 43 -24.74 -8.69 -8.42
N TRP A 44 -24.73 -7.94 -9.53
CA TRP A 44 -23.68 -6.95 -9.77
C TRP A 44 -23.58 -5.98 -8.58
N PRO A 45 -22.37 -5.77 -8.05
CA PRO A 45 -22.17 -5.02 -6.82
C PRO A 45 -22.39 -3.52 -7.01
N GLY A 46 -22.75 -2.83 -5.95
CA GLY A 46 -22.93 -1.38 -5.97
C GLY A 46 -24.19 -0.94 -5.26
N THR A 47 -24.17 0.31 -4.82
CA THR A 47 -25.33 0.97 -4.23
C THR A 47 -25.63 2.27 -4.94
N ASP A 48 -26.89 2.66 -4.95
CA ASP A 48 -27.29 4.02 -5.29
C ASP A 48 -26.69 5.03 -4.28
N ALA A 49 -26.86 6.32 -4.56
CA ALA A 49 -26.41 7.40 -3.67
C ALA A 49 -27.05 7.37 -2.26
N SER A 50 -28.11 6.58 -2.07
CA SER A 50 -28.81 6.40 -0.79
C SER A 50 -28.37 5.13 -0.05
N GLY A 51 -27.43 4.35 -0.60
CA GLY A 51 -26.91 3.13 -0.01
C GLY A 51 -27.75 1.87 -0.28
N ASN A 52 -28.75 1.93 -1.18
CA ASN A 52 -29.52 0.74 -1.56
C ASN A 52 -28.79 -0.05 -2.66
N PRO A 53 -28.79 -1.39 -2.63
CA PRO A 53 -28.20 -2.20 -3.70
C PRO A 53 -28.79 -1.85 -5.07
N LEU A 54 -27.93 -1.70 -6.09
CA LEU A 54 -28.38 -1.44 -7.47
C LEU A 54 -29.08 -2.66 -8.08
N TYR A 55 -28.63 -3.86 -7.72
CA TYR A 55 -29.18 -5.13 -8.21
C TYR A 55 -29.45 -6.10 -7.05
N HIS A 56 -30.44 -6.96 -7.25
CA HIS A 56 -30.91 -7.93 -6.27
C HIS A 56 -30.85 -9.36 -6.80
N ASP A 57 -31.00 -10.34 -5.92
CA ASP A 57 -31.08 -11.75 -6.32
C ASP A 57 -32.14 -11.98 -7.40
N ALA A 58 -31.73 -12.67 -8.47
CA ALA A 58 -32.61 -12.92 -9.62
C ALA A 58 -33.68 -13.95 -9.25
N PRO A 59 -34.98 -13.67 -9.45
CA PRO A 59 -36.03 -14.63 -9.12
C PRO A 59 -35.98 -15.84 -10.07
N PRO A 60 -35.81 -17.08 -9.57
CA PRO A 60 -35.65 -18.25 -10.44
C PRO A 60 -36.82 -18.53 -11.40
N THR A 61 -38.04 -18.14 -11.03
CA THR A 61 -39.24 -18.32 -11.86
C THR A 61 -39.40 -17.25 -12.94
N ALA A 62 -38.64 -16.16 -12.87
CA ALA A 62 -38.75 -15.01 -13.77
C ALA A 62 -37.42 -14.24 -13.85
N ALA A 63 -36.32 -14.95 -14.13
CA ALA A 63 -34.98 -14.36 -14.13
C ALA A 63 -34.85 -13.32 -15.27
N PRO A 64 -34.40 -12.09 -14.98
CA PRO A 64 -34.22 -11.07 -16.02
C PRO A 64 -33.28 -11.53 -17.13
N ALA A 65 -33.68 -11.29 -18.39
CA ALA A 65 -32.84 -11.58 -19.55
C ALA A 65 -31.69 -10.57 -19.69
N ASP A 66 -31.92 -9.31 -19.35
CA ASP A 66 -30.87 -8.32 -19.18
C ASP A 66 -31.08 -7.66 -17.81
N PRO A 67 -30.07 -7.63 -16.92
CA PRO A 67 -30.23 -7.01 -15.60
C PRO A 67 -30.49 -5.50 -15.70
N ASP A 68 -30.06 -4.83 -16.77
CA ASP A 68 -30.11 -3.37 -16.91
C ASP A 68 -31.18 -2.88 -17.91
N ASP A 69 -31.78 -3.78 -18.68
CA ASP A 69 -32.87 -3.47 -19.62
C ASP A 69 -34.17 -4.22 -19.24
N PRO A 70 -35.10 -3.56 -18.53
CA PRO A 70 -36.40 -4.14 -18.19
C PRO A 70 -37.23 -4.56 -19.41
N SER A 71 -36.99 -3.99 -20.59
CA SER A 71 -37.71 -4.33 -21.81
C SER A 71 -37.24 -5.65 -22.44
N ALA A 72 -36.09 -6.18 -22.00
CA ALA A 72 -35.56 -7.48 -22.43
C ALA A 72 -36.41 -8.67 -21.94
N GLY A 73 -37.32 -8.45 -20.99
CA GLY A 73 -38.21 -9.47 -20.45
C GLY A 73 -37.53 -10.42 -19.45
N THR A 74 -38.27 -11.44 -19.03
CA THR A 74 -37.84 -12.44 -18.04
C THR A 74 -37.96 -13.86 -18.58
N PHE A 75 -37.26 -14.79 -17.94
CA PHE A 75 -37.20 -16.18 -18.35
C PHE A 75 -37.28 -17.11 -17.13
N GLY A 76 -38.22 -18.07 -17.13
CA GLY A 76 -38.41 -18.98 -16.01
C GLY A 76 -37.43 -20.15 -16.06
N LEU A 77 -36.60 -20.32 -15.03
CA LEU A 77 -35.53 -21.32 -14.99
C LEU A 77 -35.96 -22.66 -14.39
N THR A 78 -37.13 -22.70 -13.76
CA THR A 78 -37.61 -23.84 -12.94
C THR A 78 -38.64 -24.71 -13.66
N GLN A 79 -38.74 -24.63 -14.99
CA GLN A 79 -39.71 -25.38 -15.79
C GLN A 79 -39.10 -25.76 -17.15
N GLU A 80 -39.65 -26.80 -17.78
CA GLU A 80 -39.28 -27.14 -19.15
C GLU A 80 -39.86 -26.12 -20.14
N HIS A 81 -39.08 -25.85 -21.19
CA HIS A 81 -39.47 -25.00 -22.30
C HIS A 81 -39.26 -25.76 -23.60
N SER A 82 -40.16 -25.54 -24.56
CA SER A 82 -40.06 -26.15 -25.89
C SER A 82 -39.76 -25.08 -26.92
N TYR A 83 -38.73 -25.32 -27.73
CA TYR A 83 -38.24 -24.40 -28.75
C TYR A 83 -38.25 -25.05 -30.11
N LEU A 84 -38.45 -24.24 -31.15
CA LEU A 84 -38.27 -24.67 -32.52
C LEU A 84 -36.82 -24.42 -32.94
N ASN A 85 -36.02 -25.47 -33.01
CA ASN A 85 -34.64 -25.42 -33.47
C ASN A 85 -34.54 -25.64 -34.98
N GLN A 86 -33.47 -25.10 -35.58
CA GLN A 86 -33.14 -25.29 -36.99
C GLN A 86 -31.87 -26.15 -37.10
N GLY A 87 -32.00 -27.34 -37.68
CA GLY A 87 -30.87 -28.24 -37.97
C GLY A 87 -30.44 -28.15 -39.43
N TRP A 88 -29.22 -28.58 -39.74
CA TRP A 88 -28.69 -28.67 -41.10
C TRP A 88 -28.18 -30.08 -41.38
N ASN A 89 -28.73 -30.74 -42.39
CA ASN A 89 -28.38 -32.12 -42.74
C ASN A 89 -27.36 -32.23 -43.89
N GLY A 90 -26.67 -31.13 -44.21
CA GLY A 90 -25.74 -31.06 -45.35
C GLY A 90 -26.35 -30.57 -46.66
N PHE A 91 -27.68 -30.66 -46.83
CA PHE A 91 -28.38 -30.30 -48.08
C PHE A 91 -29.52 -29.29 -47.90
N SER A 92 -30.17 -29.27 -46.74
CA SER A 92 -31.27 -28.35 -46.43
C SER A 92 -31.40 -28.10 -44.93
N SER A 93 -31.95 -26.95 -44.55
CA SER A 93 -32.35 -26.68 -43.17
C SER A 93 -33.67 -27.39 -42.85
N TYR A 94 -33.75 -28.05 -41.71
CA TYR A 94 -35.00 -28.63 -41.17
C TYR A 94 -35.30 -28.03 -39.80
N TYR A 95 -36.57 -28.04 -39.40
CA TYR A 95 -36.99 -27.54 -38.08
C TYR A 95 -37.47 -28.70 -37.22
N PHE A 96 -37.08 -28.69 -35.94
CA PHE A 96 -37.51 -29.69 -34.96
C PHE A 96 -37.84 -29.01 -33.63
N TRP A 97 -38.78 -29.60 -32.90
CA TRP A 97 -39.08 -29.16 -31.54
C TRP A 97 -38.11 -29.83 -30.58
N ASP A 98 -37.52 -29.03 -29.70
CA ASP A 98 -36.61 -29.47 -28.66
C ASP A 98 -37.10 -28.96 -27.30
N THR A 99 -37.07 -29.81 -26.28
CA THR A 99 -37.55 -29.49 -24.94
C THR A 99 -36.37 -29.51 -23.97
N LEU A 100 -36.17 -28.42 -23.24
CA LEU A 100 -35.06 -28.26 -22.31
C LEU A 100 -35.54 -27.77 -20.94
N PHE A 101 -34.96 -28.33 -19.88
CA PHE A 101 -34.96 -27.73 -18.55
C PHE A 101 -33.75 -26.79 -18.39
N PRO A 102 -33.93 -25.46 -18.22
CA PRO A 102 -32.82 -24.51 -18.27
C PRO A 102 -31.77 -24.68 -17.18
N ALA A 103 -32.20 -24.96 -15.94
CA ALA A 103 -31.32 -25.11 -14.80
C ALA A 103 -30.72 -26.52 -14.72
N GLU A 104 -29.87 -26.84 -15.69
CA GLU A 104 -29.13 -28.11 -15.72
C GLU A 104 -27.64 -27.88 -16.01
N TYR A 105 -26.78 -28.81 -15.59
CA TYR A 105 -25.35 -28.82 -15.92
C TYR A 105 -24.82 -30.24 -15.95
N TYR A 106 -23.59 -30.42 -16.44
CA TYR A 106 -22.96 -31.73 -16.54
C TYR A 106 -21.67 -31.79 -15.74
N ARG A 107 -21.51 -32.89 -15.00
CA ARG A 107 -20.23 -33.32 -14.45
C ARG A 107 -19.61 -34.34 -15.38
N TRP A 108 -18.29 -34.41 -15.38
CA TRP A 108 -17.55 -35.34 -16.23
C TRP A 108 -16.45 -36.02 -15.43
N THR A 109 -15.97 -37.14 -15.96
CA THR A 109 -14.75 -37.82 -15.54
C THR A 109 -13.88 -37.97 -16.79
N ASP A 110 -12.65 -37.50 -16.69
CA ASP A 110 -11.65 -37.63 -17.74
C ASP A 110 -11.32 -39.12 -17.97
N SER A 111 -11.77 -39.64 -19.10
CA SER A 111 -11.77 -41.07 -19.38
C SER A 111 -10.42 -41.55 -19.92
N ASP A 112 -9.64 -40.67 -20.54
CA ASP A 112 -8.35 -40.98 -21.15
C ASP A 112 -7.16 -40.28 -20.46
N GLY A 113 -7.43 -39.32 -19.56
CA GLY A 113 -6.47 -38.69 -18.68
C GLY A 113 -5.73 -37.50 -19.31
N ASP A 114 -6.23 -36.94 -20.40
CA ASP A 114 -5.58 -35.85 -21.14
C ASP A 114 -5.95 -34.45 -20.63
N GLY A 115 -6.95 -34.36 -19.73
CA GLY A 115 -7.45 -33.11 -19.16
C GLY A 115 -8.38 -32.31 -20.08
N VAL A 116 -8.86 -32.89 -21.18
CA VAL A 116 -9.76 -32.28 -22.17
C VAL A 116 -11.14 -32.91 -22.07
N VAL A 117 -12.19 -32.10 -22.22
CA VAL A 117 -13.57 -32.61 -22.19
C VAL A 117 -13.96 -33.14 -23.57
N ASP A 118 -13.96 -34.46 -23.71
CA ASP A 118 -14.25 -35.17 -24.94
C ASP A 118 -15.71 -35.61 -25.06
N PRO A 119 -16.25 -35.77 -26.29
CA PRO A 119 -17.64 -36.12 -26.47
C PRO A 119 -18.02 -37.45 -25.80
N ASP A 120 -17.08 -38.40 -25.77
CA ASP A 120 -17.22 -39.77 -25.26
C ASP A 120 -16.86 -39.92 -23.78
N ASP A 121 -16.47 -38.84 -23.10
CA ASP A 121 -16.20 -38.88 -21.67
C ASP A 121 -17.41 -39.30 -20.84
N ALA A 122 -17.13 -40.03 -19.75
CA ALA A 122 -18.15 -40.37 -18.77
C ALA A 122 -18.71 -39.09 -18.13
N HIS A 123 -20.01 -38.86 -18.28
CA HIS A 123 -20.68 -37.66 -17.79
C HIS A 123 -21.98 -37.94 -17.05
N GLN A 124 -22.33 -37.04 -16.14
CA GLN A 124 -23.57 -37.09 -15.36
C GLN A 124 -24.35 -35.80 -15.53
N ARG A 125 -25.59 -35.94 -16.00
CA ARG A 125 -26.58 -34.85 -16.05
C ARG A 125 -27.08 -34.53 -14.64
N VAL A 126 -27.03 -33.25 -14.26
CA VAL A 126 -27.62 -32.73 -13.03
C VAL A 126 -28.68 -31.69 -13.39
N ARG A 127 -29.94 -31.94 -13.03
CA ARG A 127 -31.03 -30.96 -13.13
C ARG A 127 -31.34 -30.38 -11.77
N ILE A 128 -31.42 -29.05 -11.67
CA ILE A 128 -31.71 -28.33 -10.44
C ILE A 128 -33.24 -28.24 -10.29
N GLU A 129 -33.84 -29.29 -9.75
CA GLU A 129 -35.28 -29.47 -9.58
C GLU A 129 -35.69 -29.58 -8.10
N PRO A 130 -36.92 -29.17 -7.73
CA PRO A 130 -37.43 -29.23 -6.35
C PRO A 130 -37.43 -30.64 -5.73
N GLY A 131 -37.43 -31.69 -6.56
CA GLY A 131 -37.45 -33.09 -6.12
C GLY A 131 -36.11 -33.60 -5.55
N THR A 132 -35.01 -32.89 -5.80
CA THR A 132 -33.68 -33.24 -5.30
C THR A 132 -33.33 -32.34 -4.11
N PRO A 133 -33.15 -32.90 -2.89
CA PRO A 133 -33.07 -32.09 -1.68
C PRO A 133 -31.74 -31.33 -1.54
N THR A 134 -30.66 -31.89 -2.08
CA THR A 134 -29.32 -31.33 -1.96
C THR A 134 -28.52 -31.52 -3.24
N TYR A 135 -27.64 -30.56 -3.50
CA TYR A 135 -26.70 -30.53 -4.60
C TYR A 135 -25.29 -30.41 -4.03
N GLN A 136 -24.37 -31.09 -4.67
CA GLN A 136 -22.96 -30.92 -4.37
C GLN A 136 -22.51 -29.64 -5.08
N GLY A 137 -22.12 -28.62 -4.34
CA GLY A 137 -21.39 -27.46 -4.84
C GLY A 137 -19.90 -27.62 -4.57
N GLY A 138 -19.24 -26.49 -4.32
CA GLY A 138 -17.82 -26.39 -3.97
C GLY A 138 -17.61 -25.95 -2.52
N PRO A 139 -16.43 -26.23 -1.93
CA PRO A 139 -16.11 -25.81 -0.56
C PRO A 139 -16.06 -24.28 -0.40
N GLY A 140 -15.90 -23.52 -1.50
CA GLY A 140 -15.88 -22.06 -1.52
C GLY A 140 -17.26 -21.39 -1.65
N ARG A 141 -18.37 -22.16 -1.67
CA ARG A 141 -19.73 -21.62 -1.83
C ARG A 141 -20.21 -20.89 -0.57
N THR A 142 -20.00 -19.57 -0.52
CA THR A 142 -20.38 -18.71 0.61
C THR A 142 -21.89 -18.49 0.79
N ASP A 143 -22.68 -18.84 -0.23
CA ASP A 143 -24.14 -18.78 -0.24
C ASP A 143 -24.81 -20.05 0.33
N CYS A 144 -24.05 -21.14 0.51
CA CYS A 144 -24.57 -22.39 1.05
C CYS A 144 -24.27 -22.53 2.54
N ALA A 145 -25.29 -22.70 3.37
CA ALA A 145 -25.13 -22.82 4.82
C ALA A 145 -24.33 -24.07 5.25
N ALA A 146 -24.35 -25.13 4.44
CA ALA A 146 -23.66 -26.40 4.68
C ALA A 146 -22.64 -26.75 3.59
N ALA A 147 -21.99 -25.75 2.99
CA ALA A 147 -20.97 -25.94 1.96
C ALA A 147 -19.98 -27.07 2.32
N PRO A 148 -19.64 -27.98 1.37
CA PRO A 148 -19.93 -27.93 -0.06
C PRO A 148 -21.32 -28.48 -0.46
N VAL A 149 -22.21 -28.77 0.48
CA VAL A 149 -23.56 -29.28 0.17
C VAL A 149 -24.57 -28.13 0.24
N CYS A 150 -25.27 -27.90 -0.85
CA CYS A 150 -26.25 -26.83 -1.01
C CYS A 150 -27.67 -27.42 -1.10
N THR A 151 -28.65 -26.76 -0.51
CA THR A 151 -30.07 -27.09 -0.68
C THR A 151 -30.55 -26.73 -2.08
N TYR A 152 -31.71 -27.25 -2.50
CA TYR A 152 -32.35 -26.81 -3.75
C TYR A 152 -32.51 -25.29 -3.84
N ALA A 153 -32.95 -24.63 -2.77
CA ALA A 153 -33.19 -23.19 -2.76
C ALA A 153 -31.89 -22.38 -2.97
N GLU A 154 -30.80 -22.80 -2.34
CA GLU A 154 -29.48 -22.17 -2.51
C GLU A 154 -28.95 -22.40 -3.93
N GLU A 155 -29.04 -23.64 -4.44
CA GLU A 155 -28.50 -23.97 -5.76
C GLU A 155 -29.26 -23.30 -6.91
N ILE A 156 -30.60 -23.28 -6.85
CA ILE A 156 -31.40 -22.64 -7.90
C ILE A 156 -31.26 -21.11 -7.86
N GLN A 157 -31.07 -20.51 -6.68
CA GLN A 157 -30.80 -19.08 -6.56
C GLN A 157 -29.43 -18.72 -7.16
N ASN A 158 -28.42 -19.54 -6.91
CA ASN A 158 -27.09 -19.37 -7.48
C ASN A 158 -27.11 -19.50 -9.02
N PHE A 159 -27.84 -20.48 -9.55
CA PHE A 159 -28.05 -20.64 -11.00
C PHE A 159 -28.77 -19.43 -11.60
N ALA A 160 -29.81 -18.90 -10.94
CA ALA A 160 -30.52 -17.71 -11.39
C ALA A 160 -29.60 -16.47 -11.42
N ASN A 161 -28.76 -16.30 -10.41
CA ASN A 161 -27.78 -15.22 -10.38
C ASN A 161 -26.72 -15.37 -11.47
N TRP A 162 -26.18 -16.57 -11.70
CA TRP A 162 -25.30 -16.84 -12.85
C TRP A 162 -25.98 -16.45 -14.17
N TYR A 163 -27.22 -16.93 -14.37
CA TYR A 163 -27.97 -16.67 -15.59
C TYR A 163 -28.13 -15.18 -15.82
N THR A 164 -28.62 -14.42 -14.84
CA THR A 164 -28.86 -12.99 -15.02
C THR A 164 -27.55 -12.18 -15.13
N TYR A 165 -26.53 -12.47 -14.32
CA TYR A 165 -25.39 -11.58 -14.11
C TYR A 165 -24.04 -12.04 -14.71
N TYR A 166 -23.88 -13.29 -15.16
CA TYR A 166 -22.57 -13.84 -15.57
C TYR A 166 -22.57 -14.65 -16.86
N ARG A 167 -23.73 -15.10 -17.37
CA ARG A 167 -23.82 -16.01 -18.52
C ARG A 167 -23.24 -15.49 -19.84
N LYS A 168 -22.90 -14.19 -19.93
CA LYS A 168 -22.29 -13.55 -21.11
C LYS A 168 -20.94 -12.98 -20.74
N ARG A 169 -19.99 -12.96 -21.68
CA ARG A 169 -18.63 -12.45 -21.44
C ARG A 169 -18.58 -11.06 -20.82
N GLY A 170 -19.30 -10.11 -21.41
CA GLY A 170 -19.32 -8.76 -20.86
C GLY A 170 -20.16 -8.60 -19.60
N TYR A 171 -21.03 -9.55 -19.26
CA TYR A 171 -21.71 -9.54 -17.97
C TYR A 171 -20.75 -9.94 -16.85
N ALA A 172 -19.92 -10.97 -17.08
CA ALA A 172 -18.81 -11.31 -16.19
C ALA A 172 -17.79 -10.16 -16.05
N ALA A 173 -17.46 -9.47 -17.16
CA ALA A 173 -16.57 -8.31 -17.12
C ALA A 173 -17.18 -7.13 -16.33
N LYS A 174 -18.47 -6.84 -16.52
CA LYS A 174 -19.19 -5.84 -15.72
C LYS A 174 -19.22 -6.21 -14.25
N ALA A 175 -19.44 -7.47 -13.89
CA ALA A 175 -19.39 -7.92 -12.50
C ALA A 175 -18.01 -7.68 -11.87
N GLY A 176 -16.93 -8.04 -12.57
CA GLY A 176 -15.56 -7.84 -12.07
C GLY A 176 -15.15 -6.37 -11.95
N LEU A 177 -15.39 -5.57 -13.00
CA LEU A 177 -15.12 -4.12 -12.98
C LEU A 177 -16.03 -3.40 -11.98
N GLY A 178 -17.27 -3.87 -11.83
CA GLY A 178 -18.21 -3.37 -10.86
C GLY A 178 -17.74 -3.58 -9.42
N GLN A 179 -17.22 -4.77 -9.11
CA GLN A 179 -16.66 -5.08 -7.80
C GLN A 179 -15.47 -4.19 -7.48
N VAL A 180 -14.62 -3.94 -8.49
CA VAL A 180 -13.48 -3.01 -8.43
C VAL A 180 -13.95 -1.61 -8.08
N ILE A 181 -14.88 -1.04 -8.85
CA ILE A 181 -15.36 0.33 -8.65
C ILE A 181 -16.08 0.44 -7.30
N ALA A 182 -16.95 -0.51 -6.95
CA ALA A 182 -17.73 -0.50 -5.71
C ALA A 182 -16.84 -0.55 -4.46
N SER A 183 -15.68 -1.22 -4.54
CA SER A 183 -14.74 -1.37 -3.42
C SER A 183 -13.64 -0.30 -3.38
N SER A 184 -13.60 0.60 -4.36
CA SER A 184 -12.54 1.61 -4.47
C SER A 184 -12.79 2.82 -3.57
N THR A 185 -11.85 3.11 -2.67
CA THR A 185 -11.73 4.34 -1.87
C THR A 185 -10.29 4.83 -1.96
N GLY A 186 -10.05 6.10 -2.29
CA GLY A 186 -8.69 6.67 -2.41
C GLY A 186 -8.00 6.49 -3.78
N MET A 187 -8.76 6.41 -4.87
CA MET A 187 -8.24 6.44 -6.24
C MET A 187 -9.24 7.16 -7.15
N ARG A 188 -8.76 7.69 -8.28
CA ARG A 188 -9.61 8.33 -9.29
C ARG A 188 -9.80 7.38 -10.47
N LEU A 189 -11.05 7.10 -10.84
CA LEU A 189 -11.39 6.17 -11.91
C LEU A 189 -12.31 6.83 -12.93
N GLY A 190 -12.18 6.43 -14.19
CA GLY A 190 -13.05 6.82 -15.30
C GLY A 190 -13.32 5.63 -16.21
N LEU A 191 -14.20 5.81 -17.21
CA LEU A 191 -14.57 4.76 -18.15
C LEU A 191 -14.52 5.28 -19.58
N TRP A 192 -13.69 4.64 -20.41
CA TRP A 192 -13.69 4.81 -21.86
C TRP A 192 -14.29 3.58 -22.54
N ARG A 193 -15.23 3.77 -23.46
CA ARG A 193 -15.87 2.67 -24.19
C ARG A 193 -15.20 2.49 -25.55
N ILE A 194 -14.83 1.27 -25.92
CA ILE A 194 -14.13 0.96 -27.18
C ILE A 194 -14.85 1.52 -28.42
N TYR A 195 -16.20 1.56 -28.40
CA TYR A 195 -17.03 1.94 -29.55
C TYR A 195 -17.71 3.31 -29.47
N ARG A 196 -17.91 3.88 -28.27
CA ARG A 196 -18.74 5.09 -28.06
C ARG A 196 -18.08 6.08 -27.10
N ASN A 197 -17.00 6.71 -27.54
CA ASN A 197 -16.29 7.81 -26.88
C ASN A 197 -16.17 7.64 -25.34
N LEU A 198 -15.92 8.74 -24.62
CA LEU A 198 -15.83 8.73 -23.18
C LEU A 198 -17.17 8.36 -22.54
N GLY A 199 -17.17 7.32 -21.69
CA GLY A 199 -18.35 6.90 -20.92
C GLY A 199 -18.52 7.72 -19.64
N ARG A 200 -17.43 7.93 -18.90
CA ARG A 200 -17.37 8.76 -17.69
C ARG A 200 -15.96 9.33 -17.55
N GLN A 201 -15.83 10.62 -17.24
CA GLN A 201 -14.53 11.24 -16.90
C GLN A 201 -13.94 10.63 -15.63
N VAL A 202 -12.64 10.79 -15.46
CA VAL A 202 -11.92 10.35 -14.26
C VAL A 202 -12.32 11.21 -13.06
N ALA A 203 -12.95 10.58 -12.07
CA ALA A 203 -13.46 11.23 -10.86
C ALA A 203 -12.99 10.48 -9.60
N ASP A 204 -13.07 11.14 -8.44
CA ASP A 204 -12.64 10.57 -7.15
C ASP A 204 -13.64 9.52 -6.64
N MET A 205 -13.17 8.29 -6.42
CA MET A 205 -14.00 7.19 -5.90
C MET A 205 -14.27 7.28 -4.39
N GLY A 206 -13.65 8.24 -3.70
CA GLY A 206 -14.02 8.63 -2.34
C GLY A 206 -15.41 9.28 -2.25
N ASP A 207 -15.92 9.88 -3.33
CA ASP A 207 -17.28 10.41 -3.41
C ASP A 207 -18.28 9.30 -3.78
N PRO A 208 -19.24 8.96 -2.91
CA PRO A 208 -20.25 7.94 -3.19
C PRO A 208 -21.08 8.24 -4.45
N ALA A 209 -21.33 9.51 -4.79
CA ALA A 209 -22.10 9.89 -5.96
C ALA A 209 -21.32 9.68 -7.26
N GLU A 210 -20.03 10.00 -7.28
CA GLU A 210 -19.16 9.72 -8.42
C GLU A 210 -18.96 8.23 -8.63
N ARG A 211 -18.78 7.47 -7.54
CA ARG A 211 -18.69 6.01 -7.58
C ARG A 211 -19.97 5.38 -8.10
N ALA A 212 -21.14 5.79 -7.59
CA ALA A 212 -22.43 5.32 -8.09
C ALA A 212 -22.62 5.67 -9.57
N GLY A 213 -22.29 6.90 -9.96
CA GLY A 213 -22.38 7.34 -11.35
C GLY A 213 -21.44 6.62 -12.31
N LEU A 214 -20.27 6.16 -11.84
CA LEU A 214 -19.36 5.32 -12.62
C LEU A 214 -19.89 3.87 -12.76
N LEU A 215 -20.46 3.31 -11.69
CA LEU A 215 -21.13 2.00 -11.72
C LEU A 215 -22.32 2.01 -12.70
N GLU A 216 -23.17 3.02 -12.64
CA GLU A 216 -24.27 3.22 -13.60
C GLU A 216 -23.75 3.33 -15.03
N ALA A 217 -22.66 4.08 -15.26
CA ALA A 217 -22.06 4.20 -16.58
C ALA A 217 -21.47 2.88 -17.10
N LEU A 218 -20.92 2.03 -16.22
CA LEU A 218 -20.42 0.70 -16.56
C LEU A 218 -21.58 -0.24 -16.88
N TYR A 219 -22.58 -0.33 -16.01
CA TYR A 219 -23.70 -1.26 -16.16
C TYR A 219 -24.64 -0.88 -17.30
N GLY A 220 -24.86 0.42 -17.51
CA GLY A 220 -25.58 0.99 -18.64
C GLY A 220 -24.83 0.99 -19.97
N ALA A 221 -23.60 0.47 -20.02
CA ALA A 221 -22.89 0.32 -21.29
C ALA A 221 -23.58 -0.77 -22.14
N PRO A 222 -24.13 -0.45 -23.31
CA PRO A 222 -24.81 -1.44 -24.13
C PRO A 222 -23.79 -2.48 -24.62
N MET A 223 -24.12 -3.76 -24.41
CA MET A 223 -23.32 -4.89 -24.89
C MET A 223 -23.60 -5.22 -26.37
N THR A 224 -24.61 -4.59 -26.95
CA THR A 224 -25.02 -4.76 -28.34
C THR A 224 -24.79 -3.45 -29.11
N CYS A 225 -24.25 -3.60 -30.30
CA CYS A 225 -24.07 -2.51 -31.24
C CYS A 225 -25.33 -2.38 -32.10
N THR A 226 -26.05 -1.27 -31.97
CA THR A 226 -27.24 -0.94 -32.75
C THR A 226 -26.94 -0.07 -33.98
N ASP A 227 -25.66 0.25 -34.22
CA ASP A 227 -25.28 1.17 -35.29
C ASP A 227 -25.20 0.45 -36.64
N GLN A 228 -26.25 0.64 -37.45
CA GLN A 228 -26.36 0.08 -38.81
C GLN A 228 -25.38 0.73 -39.81
N LEU A 229 -24.74 1.86 -39.47
CA LEU A 229 -23.87 2.60 -40.40
C LEU A 229 -22.45 2.03 -40.51
N PHE A 230 -21.97 1.31 -39.49
CA PHE A 230 -20.56 0.87 -39.42
C PHE A 230 -20.33 -0.65 -39.37
N GLY A 231 -21.39 -1.46 -39.47
CA GLY A 231 -21.29 -2.92 -39.58
C GLY A 231 -20.54 -3.56 -38.41
N CYS A 232 -21.26 -3.85 -37.32
CA CYS A 232 -20.73 -4.70 -36.27
C CYS A 232 -20.54 -6.15 -36.75
N PRO A 233 -19.50 -6.87 -36.27
CA PRO A 233 -18.72 -6.63 -35.06
C PRO A 233 -17.29 -6.09 -35.31
N ARG A 234 -16.89 -5.00 -34.65
CA ARG A 234 -15.49 -4.48 -34.66
C ARG A 234 -14.97 -4.25 -33.24
N THR A 235 -13.65 -4.31 -33.07
CA THR A 235 -12.95 -4.14 -31.78
C THR A 235 -11.76 -3.18 -31.95
N PRO A 236 -11.99 -1.86 -32.11
CA PRO A 236 -10.93 -0.87 -32.39
C PRO A 236 -10.07 -0.51 -31.17
N THR A 237 -9.58 -1.49 -30.41
CA THR A 237 -8.87 -1.31 -29.12
C THR A 237 -7.64 -0.40 -29.23
N ARG A 238 -6.87 -0.50 -30.31
CA ARG A 238 -5.69 0.38 -30.54
C ARG A 238 -6.06 1.87 -30.56
N ARG A 239 -7.17 2.21 -31.22
CA ARG A 239 -7.67 3.60 -31.24
C ARG A 239 -8.27 4.01 -29.91
N ALA A 240 -8.92 3.09 -29.19
CA ALA A 240 -9.45 3.37 -27.87
C ALA A 240 -8.33 3.72 -26.88
N LEU A 241 -7.25 2.92 -26.86
CA LEU A 241 -6.06 3.21 -26.04
C LEU A 241 -5.40 4.53 -26.47
N GLN A 242 -5.31 4.78 -27.78
CA GLN A 242 -4.80 6.06 -28.28
C GLN A 242 -5.60 7.25 -27.72
N GLN A 243 -6.94 7.19 -27.73
CA GLN A 243 -7.74 8.29 -27.19
C GLN A 243 -7.58 8.45 -25.67
N VAL A 244 -7.38 7.36 -24.92
CA VAL A 244 -7.04 7.45 -23.49
C VAL A 244 -5.69 8.13 -23.29
N GLY A 245 -4.67 7.76 -24.07
CA GLY A 245 -3.38 8.43 -24.03
C GLY A 245 -3.46 9.93 -24.35
N ARG A 246 -4.23 10.30 -25.40
CA ARG A 246 -4.53 11.70 -25.75
C ARG A 246 -5.25 12.45 -24.64
N LEU A 247 -6.19 11.79 -23.95
CA LEU A 247 -6.89 12.36 -22.81
C LEU A 247 -5.90 12.72 -21.69
N PHE A 248 -5.03 11.79 -21.29
CA PHE A 248 -4.03 12.06 -20.25
C PHE A 248 -3.00 13.10 -20.70
N ALA A 249 -2.60 13.10 -21.96
CA ALA A 249 -1.71 14.11 -22.54
C ALA A 249 -2.33 15.51 -22.69
N GLY A 250 -3.60 15.71 -22.33
CA GLY A 250 -4.30 17.00 -22.49
C GLY A 250 -4.64 17.36 -23.95
N GLU A 251 -4.47 16.43 -24.89
CA GLU A 251 -4.68 16.66 -26.33
C GLU A 251 -6.18 16.72 -26.72
N LEU A 252 -7.08 16.47 -25.77
CA LEU A 252 -8.54 16.50 -25.97
C LEU A 252 -9.22 17.69 -25.26
N GLU A 253 -8.45 18.64 -24.72
CA GLU A 253 -9.00 19.79 -24.00
C GLU A 253 -9.89 20.68 -24.89
N ASP A 254 -9.48 20.88 -26.15
CA ASP A 254 -10.29 21.60 -27.16
C ASP A 254 -11.61 20.87 -27.51
N GLU A 255 -11.68 19.57 -27.24
CA GLU A 255 -12.90 18.75 -27.36
C GLU A 255 -13.74 18.77 -26.06
N GLY A 256 -13.35 19.55 -25.06
CA GLY A 256 -14.01 19.68 -23.76
C GLY A 256 -13.68 18.58 -22.76
N LEU A 257 -12.61 17.81 -23.00
CA LEU A 257 -12.18 16.70 -22.14
C LEU A 257 -10.85 17.05 -21.46
N ALA A 258 -10.93 17.44 -20.19
CA ALA A 258 -9.75 17.80 -19.40
C ALA A 258 -8.85 16.60 -19.11
N SER A 259 -7.53 16.85 -19.05
CA SER A 259 -6.57 15.83 -18.61
C SER A 259 -6.88 15.37 -17.17
N PRO A 260 -6.88 14.05 -16.91
CA PRO A 260 -6.93 13.51 -15.56
C PRO A 260 -5.67 13.81 -14.72
N ILE A 261 -4.56 14.20 -15.33
CA ILE A 261 -3.33 14.55 -14.61
C ILE A 261 -3.54 15.89 -13.92
N LEU A 262 -3.46 15.87 -12.58
CA LEU A 262 -3.72 17.04 -11.76
C LEU A 262 -2.67 18.14 -12.00
N PRO A 263 -2.98 19.40 -11.65
CA PRO A 263 -1.97 20.45 -11.54
C PRO A 263 -0.91 20.12 -10.47
N ALA A 264 0.25 20.80 -10.53
CA ALA A 264 1.36 20.60 -9.59
C ALA A 264 0.93 20.78 -8.12
N GLU A 265 0.11 21.80 -7.84
CA GLU A 265 -0.39 22.10 -6.49
C GLU A 265 -1.32 21.03 -5.91
N GLN A 266 -1.81 20.12 -6.74
CA GLN A 266 -2.66 18.98 -6.38
C GLN A 266 -1.92 17.63 -6.50
N GLY A 267 -0.59 17.64 -6.66
CA GLY A 267 0.23 16.42 -6.72
C GLY A 267 0.43 15.86 -8.12
N GLY A 268 0.17 16.63 -9.17
CA GLY A 268 0.37 16.21 -10.56
C GLY A 268 1.79 15.78 -10.92
N THR A 269 2.80 16.36 -10.25
CA THR A 269 4.22 16.10 -10.54
C THR A 269 4.64 14.67 -10.24
N CYS A 270 4.03 14.04 -9.23
CA CYS A 270 4.30 12.66 -8.83
C CYS A 270 3.13 11.71 -9.14
N GLN A 271 2.12 12.17 -9.89
CA GLN A 271 0.92 11.38 -10.17
C GLN A 271 1.23 10.21 -11.12
N GLN A 272 0.97 8.99 -10.65
CA GLN A 272 0.97 7.80 -11.49
C GLN A 272 -0.36 7.64 -12.24
N ASN A 273 -0.29 7.20 -13.49
CA ASN A 273 -1.46 7.08 -14.37
C ASN A 273 -1.54 5.68 -14.98
N PHE A 274 -2.76 5.15 -15.08
CA PHE A 274 -2.99 3.76 -15.46
C PHE A 274 -4.11 3.64 -16.49
N ALA A 275 -3.95 2.70 -17.42
CA ALA A 275 -5.00 2.24 -18.31
C ALA A 275 -5.25 0.75 -18.09
N VAL A 276 -6.51 0.34 -17.91
CA VAL A 276 -6.88 -1.08 -17.81
C VAL A 276 -7.77 -1.43 -19.01
N ILE A 277 -7.25 -2.25 -19.92
CA ILE A 277 -7.93 -2.68 -21.13
C ILE A 277 -8.63 -4.01 -20.87
N VAL A 278 -9.94 -4.05 -21.00
CA VAL A 278 -10.74 -5.28 -20.94
C VAL A 278 -11.40 -5.51 -22.29
N THR A 279 -11.03 -6.61 -22.95
CA THR A 279 -11.46 -6.92 -24.32
C THR A 279 -11.60 -8.44 -24.51
N ASP A 280 -12.24 -8.83 -25.61
CA ASP A 280 -12.29 -10.22 -26.08
C ASP A 280 -10.99 -10.67 -26.76
N GLY A 281 -9.97 -9.80 -26.81
CA GLY A 281 -8.59 -10.14 -27.13
C GLY A 281 -8.19 -9.92 -28.60
N TRP A 282 -9.14 -9.79 -29.53
CA TRP A 282 -8.84 -9.53 -30.93
C TRP A 282 -9.16 -8.09 -31.30
N TRP A 283 -8.14 -7.25 -31.39
CA TRP A 283 -8.33 -5.90 -31.92
C TRP A 283 -8.46 -5.90 -33.44
N ASP A 284 -9.14 -4.91 -34.02
CA ASP A 284 -9.26 -4.73 -35.47
C ASP A 284 -9.19 -3.24 -35.88
N GLY A 285 -9.55 -2.95 -37.13
CA GLY A 285 -9.60 -1.58 -37.65
C GLY A 285 -8.33 -1.10 -38.32
N ALA A 286 -8.39 0.10 -38.89
CA ALA A 286 -7.21 0.74 -39.46
C ALA A 286 -6.25 1.20 -38.35
N PRO A 287 -4.93 1.24 -38.62
CA PRO A 287 -3.94 1.70 -37.65
C PRO A 287 -4.30 3.03 -36.98
N PRO A 288 -3.84 3.25 -35.73
CA PRO A 288 -3.89 4.55 -35.08
C PRO A 288 -3.14 5.60 -35.93
N TRP A 289 -3.59 6.86 -35.88
CA TRP A 289 -2.95 7.91 -36.66
C TRP A 289 -1.65 8.35 -36.00
N GLY A 290 -0.56 8.41 -36.76
CA GLY A 290 0.72 8.93 -36.29
C GLY A 290 1.43 8.04 -35.26
N ILE A 291 1.11 6.75 -35.21
CA ILE A 291 1.81 5.73 -34.42
C ILE A 291 2.57 4.81 -35.38
N GLY A 292 3.89 4.78 -35.25
CA GLY A 292 4.84 3.97 -36.01
C GLY A 292 5.20 2.66 -35.30
N ASN A 293 6.46 2.24 -35.44
CA ASN A 293 7.05 1.19 -34.60
C ASN A 293 7.73 1.91 -33.43
N GLU A 294 6.99 2.16 -32.36
CA GLU A 294 7.43 2.98 -31.22
C GLU A 294 8.29 2.16 -30.25
N ASP A 295 8.24 0.82 -30.31
CA ASP A 295 9.10 -0.02 -29.46
C ASP A 295 10.43 -0.42 -30.14
N GLY A 296 10.62 -0.06 -31.41
CA GLY A 296 11.78 -0.43 -32.22
C GLY A 296 12.45 0.71 -32.99
N ASP A 297 12.11 1.98 -32.74
CA ASP A 297 12.71 3.14 -33.44
C ASP A 297 13.99 3.69 -32.79
N GLY A 298 14.22 3.41 -31.50
CA GLY A 298 15.48 3.72 -30.81
C GLY A 298 15.62 5.19 -30.41
N ASP A 299 14.51 5.88 -30.16
CA ASP A 299 14.48 7.30 -29.82
C ASP A 299 14.55 7.58 -28.30
N THR A 300 14.24 6.59 -27.45
CA THR A 300 14.34 6.68 -25.99
C THR A 300 15.16 5.54 -25.38
N ALA A 301 15.30 5.54 -24.05
CA ALA A 301 15.90 4.43 -23.31
C ALA A 301 14.88 3.34 -22.95
N PHE A 302 13.61 3.52 -23.34
CA PHE A 302 12.50 2.63 -22.98
C PHE A 302 12.12 1.67 -24.12
N ASP A 303 12.71 1.82 -25.30
CA ASP A 303 12.51 0.98 -26.47
C ASP A 303 13.61 -0.11 -26.60
N GLY A 304 13.59 -0.85 -27.71
CA GLY A 304 14.58 -1.88 -27.99
C GLY A 304 14.30 -3.20 -27.27
N PRO A 305 15.11 -4.26 -27.49
CA PRO A 305 14.92 -5.55 -26.82
C PRO A 305 14.97 -5.40 -25.29
N PRO A 306 14.07 -6.05 -24.52
CA PRO A 306 13.10 -7.08 -24.93
C PRO A 306 11.73 -6.54 -25.40
N TYR A 307 11.56 -5.23 -25.54
CA TYR A 307 10.29 -4.59 -25.91
C TYR A 307 10.05 -4.57 -27.42
N ALA A 308 11.10 -4.40 -28.22
CA ALA A 308 10.95 -4.20 -29.67
C ALA A 308 10.40 -5.42 -30.43
N ASP A 309 9.54 -5.15 -31.42
CA ASP A 309 9.24 -6.08 -32.52
C ASP A 309 9.50 -5.45 -33.92
N ALA A 310 9.14 -6.15 -35.00
CA ALA A 310 9.28 -5.62 -36.37
C ALA A 310 7.97 -5.09 -36.96
N SER A 311 6.89 -5.09 -36.18
CA SER A 311 5.58 -4.59 -36.53
C SER A 311 5.50 -3.07 -36.31
N ALA A 312 4.44 -2.43 -36.80
CA ALA A 312 4.23 -0.99 -36.59
C ALA A 312 2.74 -0.71 -36.44
N GLY A 313 2.39 0.25 -35.59
CA GLY A 313 1.01 0.62 -35.29
C GLY A 313 0.21 -0.51 -34.62
N THR A 314 0.87 -1.39 -33.88
CA THR A 314 0.28 -2.44 -33.04
C THR A 314 -0.36 -1.84 -31.78
N LEU A 315 -0.94 -2.67 -30.90
CA LEU A 315 -1.37 -2.19 -29.59
C LEU A 315 -0.16 -1.94 -28.67
N ALA A 316 0.89 -2.74 -28.80
CA ALA A 316 2.15 -2.56 -28.08
C ALA A 316 2.84 -1.23 -28.42
N ASP A 317 2.81 -0.81 -29.67
CA ASP A 317 3.28 0.51 -30.10
C ASP A 317 2.50 1.65 -29.44
N VAL A 318 1.17 1.53 -29.35
CA VAL A 318 0.35 2.55 -28.69
C VAL A 318 0.68 2.61 -27.19
N ALA A 319 0.88 1.47 -26.53
CA ALA A 319 1.27 1.45 -25.12
C ALA A 319 2.65 2.05 -24.91
N MET A 320 3.63 1.70 -25.74
CA MET A 320 4.99 2.26 -25.69
C MET A 320 4.97 3.77 -25.86
N ARG A 321 4.23 4.27 -26.86
CA ARG A 321 4.09 5.70 -27.13
C ARG A 321 3.71 6.52 -25.90
N TYR A 322 2.72 6.07 -25.13
CA TYR A 322 2.24 6.80 -23.95
C TYR A 322 2.98 6.43 -22.66
N TYR A 323 3.86 5.44 -22.71
CA TYR A 323 4.82 5.14 -21.65
C TYR A 323 6.06 6.02 -21.77
N GLU A 324 6.67 6.12 -22.94
CA GLU A 324 7.92 6.87 -23.12
C GLU A 324 7.71 8.38 -23.23
N LYS A 325 6.54 8.80 -23.70
CA LYS A 325 6.18 10.22 -23.85
C LYS A 325 5.88 10.82 -22.49
N ASP A 326 6.52 11.95 -22.20
CA ASP A 326 6.07 12.88 -21.17
C ASP A 326 4.71 13.49 -21.55
N LEU A 327 3.66 13.06 -20.84
CA LEU A 327 2.29 13.46 -21.06
C LEU A 327 2.02 14.88 -20.57
N ARG A 328 2.85 15.43 -19.66
CA ARG A 328 2.67 16.77 -19.07
C ARG A 328 4.03 17.47 -18.94
N PRO A 329 4.65 17.89 -20.06
CA PRO A 329 5.93 18.59 -20.06
C PRO A 329 5.90 19.97 -19.40
N ASP A 330 4.72 20.46 -19.03
CA ASP A 330 4.55 21.65 -18.21
C ASP A 330 4.69 21.38 -16.70
N LEU A 331 4.79 20.11 -16.28
CA LEU A 331 5.00 19.67 -14.90
C LEU A 331 6.43 19.12 -14.71
N PRO A 332 6.99 19.23 -13.49
CA PRO A 332 8.20 18.50 -13.12
C PRO A 332 8.05 16.96 -13.15
N ASP A 333 9.09 16.28 -13.62
CA ASP A 333 9.23 14.82 -13.66
C ASP A 333 9.56 14.22 -12.29
N GLU A 334 8.55 14.13 -11.42
CA GLU A 334 8.67 13.62 -10.05
C GLU A 334 7.91 12.31 -9.83
N VAL A 335 7.50 11.61 -10.90
CA VAL A 335 6.93 10.27 -10.79
C VAL A 335 8.00 9.35 -10.21
N THR A 336 7.67 8.65 -9.13
CA THR A 336 8.63 7.80 -8.42
C THR A 336 8.89 6.54 -9.23
N PRO A 337 10.14 6.29 -9.66
CA PRO A 337 10.46 5.09 -10.42
C PRO A 337 10.47 3.86 -9.52
N ILE A 338 10.09 2.72 -10.09
CA ILE A 338 10.15 1.38 -9.54
C ILE A 338 11.25 0.63 -10.29
N PRO A 339 12.45 0.46 -9.70
CA PRO A 339 13.58 -0.17 -10.38
C PRO A 339 13.24 -1.54 -10.98
N GLY A 340 13.59 -1.76 -12.24
CA GLY A 340 13.32 -3.02 -12.96
C GLY A 340 11.85 -3.29 -13.31
N VAL A 341 10.93 -2.36 -13.01
CA VAL A 341 9.50 -2.49 -13.33
C VAL A 341 9.03 -1.28 -14.13
N ASP A 342 9.25 -0.07 -13.61
CA ASP A 342 8.81 1.19 -14.21
C ASP A 342 9.81 2.30 -13.86
N GLU A 343 10.72 2.62 -14.78
CA GLU A 343 11.85 3.52 -14.48
C GLU A 343 11.60 4.97 -14.95
N ALA A 344 10.44 5.24 -15.56
CA ALA A 344 10.06 6.54 -16.06
C ALA A 344 9.74 7.52 -14.91
N ARG A 345 10.28 8.73 -15.01
CA ARG A 345 10.05 9.82 -14.03
C ARG A 345 9.08 10.88 -14.50
N HIS A 346 8.87 10.98 -15.81
CA HIS A 346 7.88 11.84 -16.43
C HIS A 346 6.47 11.31 -16.20
N GLN A 347 5.45 12.15 -16.38
CA GLN A 347 4.08 11.66 -16.31
C GLN A 347 3.81 10.78 -17.53
N HIS A 348 3.56 9.49 -17.30
CA HIS A 348 3.35 8.49 -18.32
C HIS A 348 2.16 7.60 -17.99
N LEU A 349 1.76 6.74 -18.93
CA LEU A 349 0.62 5.83 -18.79
C LEU A 349 1.10 4.37 -18.67
N VAL A 350 0.85 3.75 -17.52
CA VAL A 350 1.08 2.32 -17.32
C VAL A 350 -0.12 1.52 -17.84
N THR A 351 0.12 0.55 -18.73
CA THR A 351 -0.96 -0.19 -19.41
C THR A 351 -1.11 -1.61 -18.84
N PHE A 352 -2.27 -1.91 -18.29
CA PHE A 352 -2.72 -3.24 -17.94
C PHE A 352 -3.70 -3.74 -18.99
N SER A 353 -3.70 -5.04 -19.25
CA SER A 353 -4.61 -5.62 -20.23
C SER A 353 -5.15 -6.97 -19.78
N VAL A 354 -6.34 -7.30 -20.28
CA VAL A 354 -7.05 -8.54 -19.99
C VAL A 354 -7.59 -9.13 -21.28
N ALA A 355 -7.19 -10.37 -21.56
CA ALA A 355 -7.82 -11.22 -22.57
C ALA A 355 -8.84 -12.13 -21.87
N PHE A 356 -10.11 -12.06 -22.28
CA PHE A 356 -11.16 -12.88 -21.68
C PHE A 356 -11.64 -14.03 -22.57
N GLY A 357 -11.34 -15.26 -22.18
CA GLY A 357 -11.82 -16.49 -22.81
C GLY A 357 -11.17 -16.82 -24.15
N VAL A 358 -9.93 -16.35 -24.38
CA VAL A 358 -9.15 -16.54 -25.61
C VAL A 358 -7.68 -16.73 -25.27
N LYS A 359 -6.90 -17.40 -26.12
CA LYS A 359 -5.45 -17.61 -25.95
C LYS A 359 -4.67 -17.14 -27.18
N GLY A 360 -3.46 -16.65 -26.93
CA GLY A 360 -2.48 -16.32 -27.97
C GLY A 360 -1.65 -17.54 -28.38
N ASN A 361 -0.59 -17.31 -29.17
CA ASN A 361 0.41 -18.36 -29.44
C ASN A 361 1.43 -18.48 -28.32
N LEU A 362 1.65 -17.39 -27.58
CA LEU A 362 2.53 -17.34 -26.44
C LEU A 362 1.74 -17.56 -25.14
N ASP A 363 2.40 -18.15 -24.15
CA ASP A 363 1.88 -18.40 -22.82
C ASP A 363 2.62 -17.51 -21.79
N PRO A 364 1.97 -16.46 -21.25
CA PRO A 364 2.58 -15.57 -20.26
C PRO A 364 3.06 -16.25 -18.97
N GLU A 365 2.65 -17.49 -18.70
CA GLU A 365 3.13 -18.27 -17.54
C GLU A 365 4.38 -19.10 -17.86
N GLN A 366 4.69 -19.33 -19.14
CA GLN A 366 5.79 -20.21 -19.58
C GLN A 366 6.86 -19.49 -20.40
N ASP A 367 6.45 -18.50 -21.19
CA ASP A 367 7.32 -17.73 -22.06
C ASP A 367 7.89 -16.51 -21.31
N ASP A 368 9.20 -16.28 -21.46
CA ASP A 368 9.92 -15.16 -20.85
C ASP A 368 10.42 -14.20 -21.93
N PRO A 369 9.88 -12.96 -22.02
CA PRO A 369 10.31 -11.96 -22.98
C PRO A 369 11.80 -11.60 -22.91
N THR A 370 12.46 -11.86 -21.76
CA THR A 370 13.89 -11.58 -21.55
C THR A 370 14.80 -12.73 -21.96
N ALA A 371 14.23 -13.90 -22.29
CA ALA A 371 15.00 -15.09 -22.65
C ALA A 371 15.75 -14.92 -23.99
N PRO A 372 17.02 -15.37 -24.09
CA PRO A 372 17.76 -15.33 -25.34
C PRO A 372 17.04 -16.08 -26.47
N GLY A 373 16.73 -15.38 -27.56
CA GLY A 373 16.05 -15.95 -28.73
C GLY A 373 14.53 -15.85 -28.71
N PHE A 374 13.94 -15.27 -27.66
CA PHE A 374 12.53 -14.87 -27.67
C PHE A 374 12.30 -13.76 -28.72
N SER A 375 11.13 -13.77 -29.35
CA SER A 375 10.70 -12.71 -30.25
C SER A 375 9.18 -12.56 -30.21
N TRP A 376 8.70 -11.33 -30.09
CA TRP A 376 7.28 -11.02 -30.23
C TRP A 376 6.78 -11.39 -31.64
N PRO A 377 5.53 -11.87 -31.79
CA PRO A 377 5.03 -12.30 -33.09
C PRO A 377 4.82 -11.10 -34.02
N ASN A 378 5.41 -11.13 -35.22
CA ASN A 378 5.16 -10.08 -36.20
C ASN A 378 3.69 -10.09 -36.68
N ILE A 379 3.05 -8.92 -36.56
CA ILE A 379 1.68 -8.64 -36.97
C ILE A 379 1.69 -7.60 -38.08
N GLN A 380 1.04 -7.92 -39.19
CA GLN A 380 0.80 -6.95 -40.26
C GLN A 380 -0.58 -6.31 -40.02
N PRO A 381 -0.65 -5.02 -39.66
CA PRO A 381 -1.92 -4.37 -39.39
C PRO A 381 -2.60 -4.00 -40.70
N ASN A 382 -3.41 -4.91 -41.23
CA ASN A 382 -4.06 -4.75 -42.52
C ASN A 382 -5.25 -3.77 -42.40
N ALA A 383 -5.25 -2.68 -43.17
CA ALA A 383 -6.23 -1.59 -43.05
C ALA A 383 -7.71 -1.94 -43.34
N ASN A 384 -8.00 -3.12 -43.91
CA ASN A 384 -9.33 -3.46 -44.45
C ASN A 384 -9.85 -4.87 -44.13
N GLN A 385 -9.23 -5.63 -43.23
CA GLN A 385 -9.72 -6.98 -42.92
C GLN A 385 -10.76 -6.98 -41.79
N PHE A 386 -12.01 -7.19 -42.18
CA PHE A 386 -13.08 -7.65 -41.31
C PHE A 386 -12.84 -9.14 -41.06
N VAL A 387 -12.50 -9.49 -39.82
CA VAL A 387 -12.21 -10.84 -39.31
C VAL A 387 -10.79 -11.35 -39.55
N THR A 388 -10.11 -11.78 -38.48
CA THR A 388 -9.67 -13.17 -38.26
C THR A 388 -9.21 -13.35 -36.82
N ASN A 389 -9.58 -14.50 -36.23
CA ASN A 389 -9.16 -14.98 -34.90
C ASN A 389 -7.65 -15.29 -34.91
N ASP A 390 -6.82 -14.29 -35.19
CA ASP A 390 -5.37 -14.41 -35.21
C ASP A 390 -4.88 -14.37 -33.75
N PRO A 391 -4.34 -15.50 -33.22
CA PRO A 391 -3.87 -15.55 -31.84
C PRO A 391 -2.76 -14.53 -31.56
N LYS A 392 -2.03 -14.08 -32.59
CA LYS A 392 -1.00 -13.04 -32.46
C LYS A 392 -1.54 -11.73 -31.90
N ARG A 393 -2.82 -11.40 -32.11
CA ARG A 393 -3.42 -10.17 -31.56
C ARG A 393 -3.65 -10.26 -30.05
N VAL A 394 -3.81 -11.47 -29.52
CA VAL A 394 -3.83 -11.73 -28.08
C VAL A 394 -2.40 -11.63 -27.53
N ASP A 395 -1.40 -12.12 -28.28
CA ASP A 395 0.02 -11.94 -27.93
C ASP A 395 0.39 -10.44 -27.87
N ASP A 396 -0.08 -9.63 -28.82
CA ASP A 396 0.10 -8.17 -28.82
C ASP A 396 -0.64 -7.46 -27.67
N LEU A 397 -1.72 -8.03 -27.16
CA LEU A 397 -2.37 -7.52 -25.96
C LEU A 397 -1.49 -7.74 -24.71
N TRP A 398 -0.76 -8.86 -24.65
CA TRP A 398 0.26 -9.08 -23.63
C TRP A 398 1.47 -8.16 -23.83
N HIS A 399 1.96 -8.06 -25.07
CA HIS A 399 3.05 -7.17 -25.45
C HIS A 399 2.76 -5.72 -25.09
N ALA A 400 1.52 -5.25 -25.28
CA ALA A 400 1.10 -3.92 -24.85
C ALA A 400 1.13 -3.70 -23.33
N ALA A 401 0.78 -4.72 -22.54
CA ALA A 401 0.98 -4.60 -21.09
C ALA A 401 2.46 -4.56 -20.71
N TYR A 402 3.29 -5.33 -21.42
CA TYR A 402 4.73 -5.36 -21.21
C TYR A 402 5.39 -4.02 -21.57
N ASN A 403 5.11 -3.48 -22.76
CA ASN A 403 5.56 -2.16 -23.21
C ASN A 403 4.98 -1.03 -22.35
N GLY A 404 3.78 -1.19 -21.80
CA GLY A 404 3.20 -0.24 -20.85
C GLY A 404 3.63 -0.46 -19.40
N ARG A 405 4.53 -1.41 -19.10
CA ARG A 405 5.05 -1.72 -17.74
C ARG A 405 3.97 -2.13 -16.74
N GLY A 406 2.83 -2.59 -17.24
CA GLY A 406 1.75 -3.17 -16.47
C GLY A 406 1.77 -4.70 -16.55
N ARG A 407 0.60 -5.30 -16.34
CA ARG A 407 0.42 -6.75 -16.32
C ARG A 407 -0.64 -7.19 -17.33
N PHE A 408 -0.46 -8.39 -17.86
CA PHE A 408 -1.43 -9.09 -18.69
C PHE A 408 -2.11 -10.21 -17.90
N LEU A 409 -3.43 -10.34 -18.08
CA LEU A 409 -4.26 -11.30 -17.40
C LEU A 409 -4.96 -12.11 -18.48
N LEU A 410 -4.63 -13.39 -18.50
CA LEU A 410 -5.34 -14.38 -19.27
C LEU A 410 -6.49 -14.93 -18.41
N ALA A 411 -7.66 -14.30 -18.49
CA ALA A 411 -8.81 -14.72 -17.71
C ALA A 411 -9.66 -15.68 -18.55
N LEU A 412 -9.72 -16.94 -18.14
CA LEU A 412 -10.46 -17.96 -18.89
C LEU A 412 -11.90 -18.16 -18.36
N ASP A 413 -12.17 -17.77 -17.12
CA ASP A 413 -13.48 -17.84 -16.48
C ASP A 413 -13.82 -16.55 -15.68
N PRO A 414 -15.10 -16.30 -15.36
CA PRO A 414 -15.54 -15.10 -14.64
C PRO A 414 -14.88 -14.87 -13.27
N GLN A 415 -14.45 -15.92 -12.57
CA GLN A 415 -13.81 -15.82 -11.27
C GLN A 415 -12.33 -15.47 -11.39
N ALA A 416 -11.60 -16.08 -12.34
CA ALA A 416 -10.25 -15.69 -12.70
C ALA A 416 -10.18 -14.22 -13.14
N LEU A 417 -11.19 -13.75 -13.91
CA LEU A 417 -11.33 -12.35 -14.30
C LEU A 417 -11.48 -11.42 -13.09
N GLN A 418 -12.37 -11.76 -12.16
CA GLN A 418 -12.61 -10.99 -10.94
C GLN A 418 -11.35 -10.93 -10.05
N ASN A 419 -10.74 -12.09 -9.79
CA ASN A 419 -9.54 -12.20 -8.96
C ASN A 419 -8.37 -11.42 -9.57
N GLY A 420 -8.17 -11.55 -10.89
CA GLY A 420 -7.09 -10.85 -11.59
C GLY A 420 -7.31 -9.33 -11.63
N LEU A 421 -8.55 -8.85 -11.83
CA LEU A 421 -8.85 -7.41 -11.76
C LEU A 421 -8.67 -6.85 -10.34
N LEU A 422 -9.01 -7.61 -9.29
CA LEU A 422 -8.71 -7.24 -7.90
C LEU A 422 -7.19 -7.23 -7.64
N ALA A 423 -6.44 -8.18 -8.19
CA ALA A 423 -4.99 -8.22 -8.08
C ALA A 423 -4.34 -7.00 -8.77
N TYR A 424 -4.85 -6.59 -9.94
CA TYR A 424 -4.44 -5.36 -10.62
C TYR A 424 -4.67 -4.13 -9.77
N LEU A 425 -5.82 -4.01 -9.12
CA LEU A 425 -6.04 -2.89 -8.19
C LEU A 425 -5.14 -2.95 -6.98
N GLY A 426 -4.87 -4.13 -6.43
CA GLY A 426 -3.91 -4.29 -5.35
C GLY A 426 -2.53 -3.80 -5.78
N GLU A 427 -2.12 -4.10 -7.00
CA GLU A 427 -0.88 -3.62 -7.59
C GLU A 427 -0.89 -2.12 -7.88
N ILE A 428 -1.90 -1.59 -8.58
CA ILE A 428 -2.09 -0.16 -8.85
C ILE A 428 -2.14 0.62 -7.54
N SER A 429 -2.82 0.09 -6.51
CA SER A 429 -2.86 0.70 -5.18
C SER A 429 -1.53 0.60 -4.46
N ARG A 430 -0.75 -0.47 -4.61
CA ARG A 430 0.61 -0.55 -4.05
C ARG A 430 1.54 0.45 -4.75
N ARG A 431 1.52 0.49 -6.10
CA ARG A 431 2.28 1.44 -6.91
C ARG A 431 1.91 2.89 -6.55
N GLY A 432 0.61 3.18 -6.42
CA GLY A 432 0.08 4.52 -6.18
C GLY A 432 -0.14 4.94 -4.73
N ARG A 433 0.01 4.04 -3.74
CA ARG A 433 -0.24 4.34 -2.29
C ARG A 433 0.86 3.90 -1.34
N ALA A 434 1.82 3.09 -1.76
CA ALA A 434 3.01 2.81 -0.95
C ALA A 434 4.07 3.85 -1.31
N SER A 435 3.94 5.04 -0.72
CA SER A 435 5.03 6.01 -0.79
C SER A 435 6.17 5.51 0.11
N ALA A 436 7.31 5.24 -0.49
CA ALA A 436 8.55 5.02 0.23
C ALA A 436 8.88 6.28 1.04
N SER A 437 8.85 6.17 2.36
CA SER A 437 9.11 7.29 3.27
C SER A 437 10.60 7.45 3.57
N ALA A 438 11.32 6.33 3.74
CA ALA A 438 12.75 6.30 4.02
C ALA A 438 13.36 4.92 3.75
N VAL A 439 14.66 4.88 3.43
CA VAL A 439 15.44 3.67 3.15
C VAL A 439 16.65 3.61 4.07
N SER A 440 17.00 2.43 4.59
CA SER A 440 18.27 2.19 5.26
C SER A 440 18.94 0.89 4.82
N PHE A 441 20.24 0.78 5.09
CA PHE A 441 21.08 -0.33 4.66
C PHE A 441 21.66 -1.03 5.88
N SER A 442 21.83 -2.36 5.81
CA SER A 442 22.65 -3.10 6.77
C SER A 442 24.10 -3.20 6.29
N GLY A 443 25.04 -3.14 7.24
CA GLY A 443 26.47 -3.36 6.99
C GLY A 443 26.75 -4.75 6.43
N ARG A 444 27.88 -4.91 5.73
CA ARG A 444 28.30 -6.17 5.08
C ARG A 444 29.22 -6.94 6.05
N GLU A 445 28.78 -8.08 6.59
CA GLU A 445 29.62 -8.99 7.40
C GLU A 445 29.72 -10.40 6.79
N GLU A 446 30.81 -11.12 7.11
CA GLU A 446 31.15 -12.42 6.53
C GLU A 446 30.08 -13.49 6.81
N GLY A 447 29.38 -13.92 5.74
CA GLY A 447 28.53 -15.12 5.73
C GLY A 447 27.03 -14.88 5.51
N GLU A 448 26.54 -13.64 5.62
CA GLU A 448 25.14 -13.27 5.33
C GLU A 448 25.12 -12.00 4.44
N GLY A 449 24.27 -11.99 3.40
CA GLY A 449 24.15 -10.85 2.49
C GLY A 449 23.58 -9.61 3.17
N SER A 450 23.92 -8.42 2.66
CA SER A 450 23.35 -7.15 3.11
C SER A 450 21.88 -7.02 2.70
N ASP A 451 21.04 -6.47 3.57
CA ASP A 451 19.66 -6.09 3.31
C ASP A 451 19.47 -4.57 3.24
N VAL A 452 18.45 -4.17 2.50
CA VAL A 452 17.86 -2.83 2.48
C VAL A 452 16.53 -2.86 3.21
N TYR A 453 16.35 -1.97 4.17
CA TYR A 453 15.10 -1.79 4.87
C TYR A 453 14.33 -0.61 4.30
N LEU A 454 13.08 -0.83 3.91
CA LEU A 454 12.20 0.16 3.32
C LEU A 454 10.97 0.36 4.20
N SER A 455 10.74 1.59 4.65
CA SER A 455 9.50 1.95 5.33
C SER A 455 8.45 2.45 4.36
N LEU A 456 7.19 2.09 4.63
CA LEU A 456 6.03 2.42 3.82
C LEU A 456 4.91 3.00 4.69
N PHE A 457 4.09 3.85 4.08
CA PHE A 457 2.79 4.25 4.63
C PHE A 457 1.65 4.04 3.64
N ASN A 458 0.43 3.94 4.15
CA ASN A 458 -0.81 3.87 3.39
C ASN A 458 -1.88 4.78 4.02
N SER A 459 -2.33 5.78 3.26
CA SER A 459 -3.28 6.81 3.72
C SER A 459 -4.75 6.37 3.76
N ASP A 460 -5.14 5.25 3.14
CA ASP A 460 -6.52 4.71 3.17
C ASP A 460 -6.87 4.10 4.54
N GLY A 461 -5.86 3.74 5.35
CA GLY A 461 -6.04 3.16 6.67
C GLY A 461 -5.10 3.68 7.75
N TRP A 462 -4.20 4.61 7.40
CA TRP A 462 -3.10 5.05 8.25
C TRP A 462 -2.35 3.87 8.86
N SER A 463 -1.92 2.99 7.96
CA SER A 463 -1.16 1.78 8.26
C SER A 463 0.19 1.85 7.56
N GLY A 464 1.19 1.17 8.11
CA GLY A 464 2.53 1.14 7.54
C GLY A 464 3.07 -0.26 7.40
N ASP A 465 4.25 -0.32 6.80
CA ASP A 465 5.04 -1.54 6.72
C ASP A 465 6.53 -1.21 6.79
N LEU A 466 7.30 -2.19 7.25
CA LEU A 466 8.75 -2.23 7.15
C LEU A 466 9.12 -3.49 6.38
N LEU A 467 9.73 -3.32 5.22
CA LEU A 467 10.17 -4.40 4.36
C LEU A 467 11.68 -4.56 4.44
N ALA A 468 12.17 -5.80 4.35
CA ALA A 468 13.60 -6.08 4.18
C ALA A 468 13.86 -6.75 2.83
N TYR A 469 14.62 -6.10 1.97
CA TYR A 469 15.04 -6.64 0.68
C TYR A 469 16.49 -7.10 0.75
N PRO A 470 16.79 -8.37 0.46
CA PRO A 470 18.16 -8.80 0.29
C PRO A 470 18.81 -8.07 -0.89
N LEU A 471 20.09 -7.74 -0.76
CA LEU A 471 20.91 -7.26 -1.88
C LEU A 471 21.52 -8.45 -2.62
N ASP A 472 21.46 -8.40 -3.95
CA ASP A 472 22.19 -9.32 -4.80
C ASP A 472 23.71 -9.11 -4.63
N PRO A 473 24.50 -10.16 -4.28
CA PRO A 473 25.92 -10.00 -3.97
C PRO A 473 26.79 -9.54 -5.15
N GLY A 474 26.32 -9.77 -6.39
CA GLY A 474 27.05 -9.46 -7.62
C GLY A 474 26.78 -8.04 -8.15
N SER A 475 25.54 -7.58 -8.05
CA SER A 475 25.08 -6.30 -8.58
C SER A 475 24.84 -5.21 -7.53
N GLY A 476 24.71 -5.58 -6.24
CA GLY A 476 24.41 -4.64 -5.15
C GLY A 476 22.98 -4.06 -5.21
N ARG A 477 22.10 -4.60 -6.05
CA ARG A 477 20.70 -4.19 -6.18
C ARG A 477 19.79 -4.99 -5.24
N PRO A 478 18.71 -4.39 -4.69
CA PRO A 478 17.68 -5.14 -3.97
C PRO A 478 17.03 -6.20 -4.87
N LEU A 479 16.74 -7.37 -4.32
CA LEU A 479 15.94 -8.40 -5.00
C LEU A 479 14.49 -7.93 -5.17
N ALA A 480 13.75 -8.54 -6.10
CA ALA A 480 12.36 -8.18 -6.40
C ALA A 480 11.39 -8.44 -5.24
N GLU A 481 11.64 -9.47 -4.44
CA GLU A 481 10.77 -9.86 -3.32
C GLU A 481 11.43 -9.54 -1.98
N PRO A 482 10.69 -8.95 -1.02
CA PRO A 482 11.20 -8.76 0.32
C PRO A 482 11.34 -10.12 1.02
N ARG A 483 12.41 -10.26 1.82
CA ARG A 483 12.59 -11.42 2.71
C ARG A 483 11.47 -11.50 3.73
N TRP A 484 11.02 -10.36 4.23
CA TRP A 484 9.92 -10.27 5.18
C TRP A 484 9.23 -8.89 5.13
N SER A 485 7.96 -8.89 5.51
CA SER A 485 7.15 -7.72 5.86
C SER A 485 6.87 -7.72 7.36
N ALA A 486 7.18 -6.62 8.05
CA ALA A 486 6.90 -6.48 9.47
C ALA A 486 5.39 -6.39 9.76
N ALA A 487 4.63 -5.72 8.88
CA ALA A 487 3.18 -5.63 8.99
C ALA A 487 2.52 -7.01 8.90
N GLU A 488 2.89 -7.81 7.89
CA GLU A 488 2.36 -9.17 7.72
C GLU A 488 2.68 -10.04 8.93
N ARG A 489 3.92 -9.99 9.44
CA ARG A 489 4.35 -10.72 10.63
C ARG A 489 3.54 -10.31 11.86
N LEU A 490 3.34 -9.01 12.07
CA LEU A 490 2.62 -8.48 13.21
C LEU A 490 1.12 -8.79 13.13
N ASP A 491 0.52 -8.75 11.94
CA ASP A 491 -0.90 -9.04 11.70
C ASP A 491 -1.22 -10.54 11.79
N ALA A 492 -0.30 -11.41 11.37
CA ALA A 492 -0.44 -12.86 11.54
C ALA A 492 -0.23 -13.33 12.98
N ARG A 493 0.36 -12.50 13.86
CA ARG A 493 0.71 -12.87 15.24
C ARG A 493 -0.53 -13.25 16.07
N ALA A 494 -0.54 -14.47 16.57
CA ALA A 494 -1.55 -14.94 17.53
C ALA A 494 -1.25 -14.39 18.94
N LEU A 495 -1.79 -13.21 19.27
CA LEU A 495 -1.50 -12.48 20.51
C LEU A 495 -1.81 -13.25 21.81
N SER A 496 -2.69 -14.25 21.76
CA SER A 496 -3.00 -15.12 22.90
C SER A 496 -1.89 -16.12 23.23
N LEU A 497 -1.11 -16.53 22.22
CA LEU A 497 0.01 -17.48 22.36
C LEU A 497 1.36 -16.76 22.44
N GLN A 498 1.48 -15.66 21.69
CA GLN A 498 2.71 -14.87 21.57
C GLN A 498 2.36 -13.40 21.83
N PRO A 499 2.18 -12.99 23.10
CA PRO A 499 1.89 -11.60 23.42
C PRO A 499 3.05 -10.70 23.00
N ARG A 500 2.75 -9.46 22.62
CA ARG A 500 3.76 -8.43 22.33
C ARG A 500 4.44 -7.95 23.61
N THR A 501 5.73 -7.64 23.54
CA THR A 501 6.44 -6.87 24.56
C THR A 501 6.24 -5.39 24.27
N VAL A 502 5.33 -4.74 24.99
CA VAL A 502 5.06 -3.30 24.82
C VAL A 502 5.36 -2.59 26.13
N LEU A 503 6.29 -1.64 26.08
CA LEU A 503 6.79 -0.89 27.23
C LEU A 503 6.35 0.58 27.16
N SER A 504 6.48 1.29 28.28
CA SER A 504 6.15 2.71 28.45
C SER A 504 6.97 3.27 29.62
N TYR A 505 6.81 4.55 29.92
CA TYR A 505 7.40 5.21 31.08
C TYR A 505 6.33 5.60 32.11
N ASP A 506 6.64 5.54 33.41
CA ASP A 506 5.73 5.97 34.48
C ASP A 506 6.05 7.35 35.09
N GLY A 507 7.12 7.98 34.62
CA GLY A 507 7.67 9.23 35.16
C GLY A 507 8.97 9.04 35.92
N GLU A 508 9.27 7.81 36.36
CA GLU A 508 10.48 7.48 37.11
C GLU A 508 11.31 6.37 36.43
N GLN A 509 10.65 5.37 35.87
CA GLN A 509 11.31 4.23 35.22
C GLN A 509 10.45 3.61 34.12
N GLY A 510 11.07 2.72 33.35
CA GLY A 510 10.35 1.89 32.39
C GLY A 510 9.36 0.94 33.05
N VAL A 511 8.17 0.84 32.46
CA VAL A 511 7.09 -0.03 32.89
C VAL A 511 6.48 -0.80 31.72
N PRO A 512 5.87 -1.98 31.97
CA PRO A 512 5.00 -2.61 30.98
C PRO A 512 3.86 -1.67 30.59
N PHE A 513 3.49 -1.61 29.30
CA PHE A 513 2.31 -0.89 28.83
C PHE A 513 1.03 -1.67 29.19
N ARG A 514 0.74 -1.75 30.48
CA ARG A 514 -0.34 -2.52 31.11
C ARG A 514 -1.07 -1.62 32.07
N TRP A 515 -2.40 -1.71 32.10
CA TRP A 515 -3.27 -0.77 32.83
C TRP A 515 -2.79 -0.45 34.27
N GLU A 516 -2.45 -1.48 35.06
CA GLU A 516 -2.04 -1.31 36.47
C GLU A 516 -0.69 -0.61 36.65
N ARG A 517 0.12 -0.54 35.60
CA ARG A 517 1.46 0.03 35.60
C ARG A 517 1.52 1.41 34.96
N LEU A 518 0.43 1.85 34.29
CA LEU A 518 0.43 3.14 33.61
C LEU A 518 0.25 4.34 34.56
N PRO A 519 0.96 5.45 34.29
CA PRO A 519 0.76 6.69 35.02
C PRO A 519 -0.68 7.22 34.84
N MET A 520 -1.11 8.08 35.76
CA MET A 520 -2.48 8.60 35.77
C MET A 520 -2.83 9.37 34.48
N ALA A 521 -1.87 10.08 33.88
CA ALA A 521 -2.05 10.83 32.65
C ALA A 521 -2.44 9.91 31.47
N LEU A 522 -1.72 8.80 31.26
CA LEU A 522 -2.05 7.82 30.22
C LEU A 522 -3.38 7.11 30.49
N ARG A 523 -3.69 6.78 31.75
CA ARG A 523 -5.01 6.20 32.08
C ARG A 523 -6.15 7.17 31.83
N ARG A 524 -5.93 8.48 32.01
CA ARG A 524 -6.90 9.55 31.68
C ARG A 524 -7.04 9.71 30.17
N ASP A 525 -5.93 9.75 29.43
CA ASP A 525 -5.91 9.76 27.96
C ASP A 525 -6.77 8.62 27.42
N LEU A 526 -6.46 7.37 27.77
CA LEU A 526 -7.19 6.19 27.27
C LEU A 526 -8.67 6.14 27.67
N ARG A 527 -9.10 6.91 28.67
CA ARG A 527 -10.51 7.05 29.04
C ARG A 527 -11.19 8.23 28.35
N THR A 528 -10.46 9.08 27.66
CA THR A 528 -11.03 10.20 26.93
C THR A 528 -11.86 9.69 25.76
N ASN A 529 -13.06 10.26 25.61
CA ASN A 529 -13.99 9.89 24.55
C ASN A 529 -14.09 11.00 23.49
N PRO A 530 -14.76 10.75 22.34
CA PRO A 530 -14.83 11.71 21.24
C PRO A 530 -15.53 13.04 21.56
N SER A 531 -16.17 13.18 22.73
CA SER A 531 -16.74 14.45 23.20
C SER A 531 -15.88 15.15 24.26
N GLY A 532 -14.73 14.59 24.62
CA GLY A 532 -13.79 15.11 25.62
C GLY A 532 -14.15 14.71 27.05
N GLY A 533 -15.16 13.86 27.23
CA GLY A 533 -15.52 13.26 28.51
C GLY A 533 -14.65 12.06 28.86
N GLN A 534 -14.87 11.50 30.05
CA GLN A 534 -14.14 10.33 30.55
C GLN A 534 -15.07 9.11 30.59
N ASP A 535 -14.76 8.10 29.77
CA ASP A 535 -15.44 6.81 29.75
C ASP A 535 -15.16 5.98 31.02
N ALA A 536 -15.92 4.90 31.16
CA ALA A 536 -15.66 3.87 32.17
C ALA A 536 -14.29 3.22 31.95
N GLU A 537 -13.67 2.77 33.03
CA GLU A 537 -12.37 2.11 33.01
C GLU A 537 -12.31 0.90 32.05
N ALA A 538 -13.41 0.15 31.93
CA ALA A 538 -13.49 -0.98 31.00
C ALA A 538 -13.22 -0.56 29.54
N VAL A 539 -13.70 0.61 29.11
CA VAL A 539 -13.44 1.15 27.77
C VAL A 539 -11.98 1.55 27.63
N GLY A 540 -11.39 2.18 28.65
CA GLY A 540 -9.96 2.51 28.67
C GLY A 540 -9.06 1.28 28.57
N ARG A 541 -9.41 0.18 29.27
CA ARG A 541 -8.72 -1.12 29.15
C ARG A 541 -8.89 -1.73 27.77
N ALA A 542 -10.06 -1.59 27.15
CA ALA A 542 -10.30 -2.02 25.78
C ALA A 542 -9.45 -1.22 24.77
N ARG A 543 -9.33 0.11 24.93
CA ARG A 543 -8.44 0.95 24.10
C ARG A 543 -6.97 0.55 24.28
N LEU A 544 -6.54 0.26 25.50
CA LEU A 544 -5.20 -0.27 25.76
C LEU A 544 -4.98 -1.60 25.02
N ALA A 545 -5.93 -2.53 25.08
CA ALA A 545 -5.84 -3.81 24.39
C ALA A 545 -5.76 -3.62 22.86
N TYR A 546 -6.54 -2.68 22.31
CA TYR A 546 -6.51 -2.31 20.89
C TYR A 546 -5.12 -1.83 20.45
N LEU A 547 -4.50 -0.91 21.21
CA LEU A 547 -3.16 -0.38 20.93
C LEU A 547 -2.11 -1.49 21.01
N ARG A 548 -2.32 -2.47 21.90
CA ARG A 548 -1.51 -3.69 21.98
C ARG A 548 -1.82 -4.72 20.89
N GLY A 549 -2.72 -4.42 19.95
CA GLY A 549 -2.99 -5.20 18.75
C GLY A 549 -4.28 -6.05 18.77
N ALA A 550 -5.07 -6.00 19.84
CA ALA A 550 -6.37 -6.67 19.88
C ALA A 550 -7.33 -6.04 18.86
N ARG A 551 -8.14 -6.87 18.19
CA ARG A 551 -9.05 -6.43 17.11
C ARG A 551 -10.54 -6.73 17.40
N ASP A 552 -10.84 -7.29 18.57
CA ASP A 552 -12.19 -7.71 18.98
C ASP A 552 -13.18 -6.54 19.18
N GLN A 553 -12.66 -5.32 19.33
CA GLN A 553 -13.43 -4.10 19.50
C GLN A 553 -13.50 -3.25 18.22
N GLU A 554 -12.97 -3.72 17.10
CA GLU A 554 -12.97 -3.01 15.82
C GLU A 554 -14.31 -3.17 15.09
N GLY A 555 -15.03 -2.08 14.83
CA GLY A 555 -16.35 -2.11 14.17
C GLY A 555 -17.46 -2.83 14.95
N SER A 556 -17.12 -3.53 16.03
CA SER A 556 -18.01 -4.23 16.95
C SER A 556 -17.67 -3.90 18.41
N GLY A 557 -18.48 -4.34 19.38
CA GLY A 557 -18.24 -4.07 20.79
C GLY A 557 -18.32 -2.58 21.11
N HIS A 558 -17.19 -1.96 21.47
CA HIS A 558 -17.08 -0.51 21.67
C HIS A 558 -17.00 0.31 20.37
N GLY A 559 -16.98 -0.34 19.20
CA GLY A 559 -17.04 0.31 17.90
C GLY A 559 -15.79 1.13 17.59
N PHE A 560 -14.60 0.64 17.96
CA PHE A 560 -13.34 1.30 17.64
C PHE A 560 -13.03 1.24 16.14
N ARG A 561 -12.16 2.15 15.70
CA ARG A 561 -11.64 2.25 14.33
C ARG A 561 -11.13 0.91 13.81
N VAL A 562 -11.66 0.46 12.68
CA VAL A 562 -11.18 -0.73 11.97
C VAL A 562 -9.84 -0.41 11.29
N ARG A 563 -8.79 -1.18 11.59
CA ARG A 563 -7.46 -0.98 11.02
C ARG A 563 -7.22 -1.84 9.79
N ARG A 564 -6.33 -1.39 8.90
CA ARG A 564 -5.78 -2.25 7.84
C ARG A 564 -4.70 -3.18 8.38
N SER A 565 -3.77 -2.65 9.17
CA SER A 565 -2.69 -3.37 9.85
C SER A 565 -2.58 -2.94 11.31
N ARG A 566 -2.00 -3.78 12.17
CA ARG A 566 -1.59 -3.44 13.53
C ARG A 566 -0.42 -2.45 13.56
N LEU A 567 0.42 -2.43 12.53
CA LEU A 567 1.54 -1.50 12.38
C LEU A 567 1.04 -0.18 11.81
N GLY A 568 1.28 0.91 12.55
CA GLY A 568 0.98 2.27 12.09
C GLY A 568 1.82 2.69 10.89
N ASP A 569 1.37 3.73 10.19
CA ASP A 569 2.13 4.32 9.10
C ASP A 569 3.48 4.87 9.55
N ILE A 570 4.49 4.71 8.69
CA ILE A 570 5.85 5.23 8.89
C ILE A 570 6.07 6.30 7.82
N VAL A 571 6.08 7.59 8.21
CA VAL A 571 6.07 8.71 7.24
C VAL A 571 7.41 9.42 7.17
N HIS A 572 7.98 9.84 8.30
CA HIS A 572 9.29 10.51 8.32
C HIS A 572 10.36 9.74 9.08
N ALA A 573 9.96 8.83 9.96
CA ALA A 573 10.92 8.00 10.69
C ALA A 573 11.70 7.12 9.71
N THR A 574 13.02 7.09 9.87
CA THR A 574 13.91 6.22 9.09
C THR A 574 14.21 4.96 9.90
N PRO A 575 14.12 3.75 9.31
CA PRO A 575 14.53 2.54 9.98
C PRO A 575 16.04 2.56 10.27
N VAL A 576 16.47 2.19 11.47
CA VAL A 576 17.89 2.12 11.83
C VAL A 576 18.27 0.70 12.18
N PHE A 577 19.21 0.14 11.42
CA PHE A 577 19.80 -1.16 11.68
C PHE A 577 20.84 -1.07 12.81
N VAL A 578 20.81 -2.03 13.73
CA VAL A 578 21.75 -2.15 14.86
C VAL A 578 22.24 -3.59 14.92
N GLY A 579 23.50 -3.80 14.56
CA GLY A 579 24.20 -5.09 14.56
C GLY A 579 25.37 -5.12 15.52
N ALA A 580 26.51 -5.68 15.12
CA ALA A 580 27.76 -5.54 15.89
C ALA A 580 28.14 -4.05 16.03
N PRO A 581 28.77 -3.62 17.14
CA PRO A 581 29.26 -2.25 17.27
C PRO A 581 30.30 -1.86 16.22
N GLU A 582 30.01 -0.79 15.47
CA GLU A 582 30.83 -0.29 14.35
C GLU A 582 31.63 0.99 14.67
N LEU A 583 31.37 1.65 15.79
CA LEU A 583 32.16 2.83 16.17
C LEU A 583 33.60 2.42 16.52
N ASP A 584 34.49 3.41 16.63
CA ASP A 584 35.92 3.23 16.93
C ASP A 584 36.35 4.15 18.09
N TRP A 585 35.60 4.14 19.20
CA TRP A 585 36.00 4.91 20.38
C TRP A 585 37.37 4.46 20.91
N PRO A 586 38.28 5.40 21.24
CA PRO A 586 39.60 5.08 21.76
C PRO A 586 39.56 4.30 23.09
N ASP A 587 40.58 3.47 23.31
CA ASP A 587 40.81 2.78 24.60
C ASP A 587 41.76 3.57 25.52
N GLU A 588 41.74 4.90 25.40
CA GLU A 588 42.58 5.83 26.15
C GLU A 588 41.77 7.00 26.70
N PRO A 589 42.24 7.70 27.75
CA PRO A 589 41.53 8.85 28.30
C PRO A 589 41.24 9.91 27.22
N PRO A 590 40.07 10.56 27.23
CA PRO A 590 39.07 10.58 28.31
C PRO A 590 38.10 9.38 28.33
N PHE A 591 38.26 8.42 27.42
CA PHE A 591 37.45 7.21 27.40
C PHE A 591 37.88 6.21 28.51
N PRO A 592 36.97 5.32 28.96
CA PRO A 592 37.26 4.39 30.04
C PRO A 592 38.35 3.36 29.67
N THR A 593 39.44 3.35 30.42
CA THR A 593 40.54 2.38 30.21
C THR A 593 40.38 1.07 30.97
N ALA A 594 39.61 1.07 32.07
CA ALA A 594 39.33 -0.13 32.85
C ALA A 594 38.29 -1.06 32.20
N THR A 595 37.41 -0.49 31.39
CA THR A 595 36.39 -1.17 30.58
C THR A 595 36.46 -0.60 29.16
N PRO A 596 37.52 -0.93 28.40
CA PRO A 596 37.77 -0.37 27.08
C PRO A 596 36.63 -0.66 26.11
N TYR A 597 36.45 0.22 25.13
CA TYR A 597 35.41 0.05 24.13
C TYR A 597 35.67 -1.17 23.25
N SER A 598 36.95 -1.46 22.94
CA SER A 598 37.31 -2.68 22.20
C SER A 598 36.79 -3.97 22.85
N ALA A 599 36.76 -4.04 24.19
CA ALA A 599 36.18 -5.16 24.92
C ALA A 599 34.66 -5.23 24.77
N PHE A 600 33.97 -4.08 24.77
CA PHE A 600 32.54 -4.01 24.50
C PHE A 600 32.21 -4.46 23.06
N ARG A 601 32.97 -3.98 22.06
CA ARG A 601 32.81 -4.41 20.66
C ARG A 601 32.96 -5.92 20.51
N GLN A 602 33.97 -6.52 21.15
CA GLN A 602 34.16 -7.97 21.15
C GLN A 602 32.99 -8.70 21.83
N ALA A 603 32.51 -8.20 22.97
CA ALA A 603 31.40 -8.81 23.69
C ALA A 603 30.08 -8.77 22.90
N MET A 604 29.87 -7.71 22.10
CA MET A 604 28.66 -7.50 21.31
C MET A 604 28.83 -7.89 19.83
N ALA A 605 29.93 -8.55 19.46
CA ALA A 605 30.21 -8.94 18.08
C ALA A 605 29.17 -9.89 17.48
N GLN A 606 28.43 -10.62 18.31
CA GLN A 606 27.34 -11.52 17.90
C GLN A 606 25.99 -11.05 18.44
N ARG A 607 25.85 -9.74 18.71
CA ARG A 607 24.58 -9.17 19.14
C ARG A 607 23.50 -9.46 18.10
N ARG A 608 22.33 -9.87 18.59
CA ARG A 608 21.14 -10.06 17.75
C ARG A 608 20.86 -8.79 16.96
N ARG A 609 20.81 -8.91 15.64
CA ARG A 609 20.61 -7.77 14.74
C ARG A 609 19.16 -7.30 14.77
N MET A 610 18.99 -5.99 14.93
CA MET A 610 17.69 -5.35 15.08
C MET A 610 17.52 -4.23 14.06
N VAL A 611 16.26 -3.92 13.73
CA VAL A 611 15.88 -2.70 13.01
C VAL A 611 14.86 -1.95 13.84
N TYR A 612 15.13 -0.67 14.11
CA TYR A 612 14.26 0.19 14.92
C TYR A 612 13.64 1.29 14.08
N VAL A 613 12.34 1.55 14.26
CA VAL A 613 11.62 2.59 13.51
C VAL A 613 10.42 3.10 14.32
N GLY A 614 10.20 4.43 14.28
CA GLY A 614 9.00 5.05 14.84
C GLY A 614 7.81 4.90 13.90
N ALA A 615 6.62 4.69 14.45
CA ALA A 615 5.36 4.63 13.69
C ALA A 615 4.25 5.47 14.33
N ASN A 616 3.28 5.86 13.50
CA ASN A 616 2.17 6.73 13.89
C ASN A 616 1.00 5.99 14.57
N ASP A 617 1.19 4.72 14.95
CA ASP A 617 0.35 4.02 15.94
C ASP A 617 0.74 4.35 17.39
N GLY A 618 1.68 5.28 17.58
CA GLY A 618 2.12 5.76 18.88
C GLY A 618 3.39 5.11 19.41
N MET A 619 4.07 4.27 18.61
CA MET A 619 5.15 3.42 19.12
C MET A 619 6.45 3.58 18.34
N LEU A 620 7.56 3.41 19.05
CA LEU A 620 8.78 2.91 18.45
C LEU A 620 8.70 1.38 18.39
N HIS A 621 9.04 0.79 17.26
CA HIS A 621 9.13 -0.66 17.09
C HIS A 621 10.59 -1.11 16.90
N GLY A 622 10.93 -2.28 17.44
CA GLY A 622 12.19 -2.98 17.23
C GLY A 622 11.93 -4.39 16.69
N PHE A 623 12.35 -4.62 15.44
CA PHE A 623 12.17 -5.88 14.72
C PHE A 623 13.48 -6.65 14.61
N ASP A 624 13.40 -7.98 14.68
CA ASP A 624 14.51 -8.84 14.32
C ASP A 624 14.87 -8.64 12.84
N ALA A 625 16.11 -8.27 12.56
CA ALA A 625 16.55 -7.93 11.21
C ALA A 625 16.48 -9.12 10.23
N ARG A 626 16.52 -10.37 10.73
CA ARG A 626 16.50 -11.59 9.92
C ARG A 626 15.08 -12.07 9.64
N THR A 627 14.18 -12.00 10.61
CA THR A 627 12.85 -12.62 10.53
C THR A 627 11.70 -11.62 10.34
N GLY A 628 11.92 -10.34 10.68
CA GLY A 628 10.88 -9.32 10.73
C GLY A 628 9.95 -9.43 11.95
N GLU A 629 10.28 -10.28 12.92
CA GLU A 629 9.48 -10.42 14.14
C GLU A 629 9.67 -9.21 15.07
N GLU A 630 8.56 -8.62 15.52
CA GLU A 630 8.60 -7.55 16.53
C GLU A 630 8.99 -8.11 17.90
N LEU A 631 10.13 -7.65 18.43
CA LEU A 631 10.65 -8.05 19.74
C LEU A 631 10.43 -7.00 20.82
N LEU A 632 10.31 -5.73 20.43
CA LEU A 632 10.10 -4.60 21.33
C LEU A 632 9.16 -3.59 20.68
N ALA A 633 8.21 -3.06 21.45
CA ALA A 633 7.52 -1.83 21.15
C ALA A 633 7.58 -0.90 22.37
N TYR A 634 7.76 0.40 22.14
CA TYR A 634 7.83 1.41 23.20
C TYR A 634 6.84 2.54 22.92
N VAL A 635 5.98 2.84 23.90
CA VAL A 635 4.97 3.91 23.84
C VAL A 635 5.43 5.06 24.72
N PRO A 636 5.79 6.23 24.15
CA PRO A 636 6.18 7.37 24.97
C PRO A 636 5.03 7.90 25.82
N ALA A 637 5.27 8.13 27.12
CA ALA A 637 4.27 8.70 28.03
C ALA A 637 3.96 10.16 27.70
N ALA A 638 4.91 10.88 27.09
CA ALA A 638 4.74 12.23 26.56
C ALA A 638 3.61 12.38 25.51
N LEU A 639 3.10 11.28 24.94
CA LEU A 639 1.94 11.30 24.03
C LEU A 639 0.60 11.48 24.76
N ALA A 640 0.56 11.31 26.10
CA ALA A 640 -0.67 11.36 26.87
C ALA A 640 -1.40 12.70 26.73
N SER A 641 -2.65 12.68 26.27
CA SER A 641 -3.49 13.86 26.14
C SER A 641 -4.97 13.52 26.28
N ASP A 642 -5.74 14.39 26.93
CA ASP A 642 -7.21 14.31 27.07
C ASP A 642 -7.97 15.27 26.13
N GLN A 643 -7.27 15.85 25.14
CA GLN A 643 -7.93 16.57 24.05
C GLN A 643 -8.49 15.57 23.03
N VAL A 644 -9.75 15.78 22.60
CA VAL A 644 -10.55 14.89 21.72
C VAL A 644 -9.80 14.34 20.50
N ALA A 645 -9.01 15.17 19.83
CA ALA A 645 -8.30 14.79 18.60
C ALA A 645 -6.78 14.71 18.84
N ARG A 646 -6.34 14.22 20.01
CA ARG A 646 -4.93 14.01 20.39
C ARG A 646 -4.82 12.82 21.35
N GLY A 647 -3.60 12.44 21.71
CA GLY A 647 -3.39 11.32 22.62
C GLY A 647 -3.65 9.97 21.96
N LEU A 648 -3.41 8.91 22.73
CA LEU A 648 -3.51 7.54 22.25
C LEU A 648 -4.96 7.09 22.10
N HIS A 649 -5.91 7.68 22.84
CA HIS A 649 -7.33 7.35 22.66
C HIS A 649 -7.83 7.68 21.25
N TYR A 650 -7.30 8.74 20.63
CA TYR A 650 -7.76 9.16 19.31
C TYR A 650 -7.48 8.13 18.22
N LEU A 651 -6.44 7.29 18.36
CA LEU A 651 -6.15 6.19 17.42
C LEU A 651 -7.27 5.14 17.32
N THR A 652 -8.15 5.09 18.33
CA THR A 652 -9.30 4.17 18.38
C THR A 652 -10.58 4.80 17.84
N ASP A 653 -10.58 6.11 17.55
CA ASP A 653 -11.76 6.84 17.10
C ASP A 653 -12.13 6.46 15.65
N PRO A 654 -13.37 6.00 15.36
CA PRO A 654 -13.81 5.74 13.99
C PRO A 654 -13.69 6.93 13.03
N ALA A 655 -13.73 8.16 13.56
CA ALA A 655 -13.54 9.41 12.82
C ALA A 655 -12.09 9.93 12.91
N TYR A 656 -11.13 9.06 13.24
CA TYR A 656 -9.71 9.42 13.28
C TYR A 656 -9.27 10.04 11.95
N THR A 657 -8.71 11.23 12.05
CA THR A 657 -7.93 11.90 11.01
C THR A 657 -6.47 11.83 11.39
N HIS A 658 -5.59 11.67 10.40
CA HIS A 658 -4.19 11.41 10.66
C HIS A 658 -3.54 12.45 11.56
N ARG A 659 -2.70 11.93 12.45
CA ARG A 659 -1.78 12.72 13.25
C ARG A 659 -0.47 11.96 13.34
N TYR A 660 0.61 12.72 13.38
CA TYR A 660 1.91 12.18 13.74
C TYR A 660 1.93 11.78 15.23
N TYR A 661 2.68 10.73 15.54
CA TYR A 661 2.97 10.30 16.91
C TYR A 661 4.48 10.14 17.11
N VAL A 662 5.03 8.95 16.91
CA VAL A 662 6.48 8.68 17.01
C VAL A 662 7.06 8.69 15.60
N ASP A 663 7.55 9.84 15.17
CA ASP A 663 7.84 10.08 13.75
C ASP A 663 9.27 10.62 13.52
N MET A 664 10.06 10.82 14.58
CA MET A 664 11.47 11.19 14.46
C MET A 664 12.33 10.02 13.97
N PRO A 665 13.24 10.22 12.99
CA PRO A 665 14.36 9.30 12.78
C PRO A 665 15.10 9.04 14.10
N VAL A 666 15.30 7.78 14.44
CA VAL A 666 15.98 7.43 15.69
C VAL A 666 17.48 7.68 15.57
N THR A 667 18.10 8.11 16.67
CA THR A 667 19.56 8.19 16.79
C THR A 667 20.04 7.02 17.63
N VAL A 668 21.03 6.26 17.15
CA VAL A 668 21.66 5.19 17.92
C VAL A 668 23.15 5.50 18.05
N SER A 669 23.69 5.38 19.26
CA SER A 669 25.13 5.51 19.51
C SER A 669 25.56 4.65 20.69
N ASP A 670 26.80 4.18 20.65
CA ASP A 670 27.42 3.62 21.85
C ASP A 670 27.96 4.74 22.72
N ALA A 671 27.67 4.67 24.02
CA ALA A 671 28.07 5.66 25.01
C ALA A 671 28.42 4.96 26.34
N TYR A 672 29.34 5.55 27.10
CA TYR A 672 29.70 5.05 28.42
C TYR A 672 28.92 5.77 29.51
N VAL A 673 27.83 5.16 29.96
CA VAL A 673 26.82 5.83 30.81
C VAL A 673 26.29 4.91 31.90
N ARG A 674 25.79 5.51 32.99
CA ARG A 674 25.05 4.77 34.02
C ARG A 674 23.79 4.17 33.39
N GLY A 675 23.44 2.97 33.82
CA GLY A 675 22.18 2.34 33.40
C GLY A 675 21.03 2.71 34.33
N PRO A 676 19.79 2.43 33.90
CA PRO A 676 18.61 2.72 34.70
C PRO A 676 18.53 1.76 35.91
N GLY A 677 17.83 2.19 36.96
CA GLY A 677 17.76 1.44 38.23
C GLY A 677 19.08 1.46 39.04
N GLY A 678 19.95 2.45 38.81
CA GLY A 678 21.20 2.63 39.56
C GLY A 678 22.35 1.74 39.11
N ALA A 679 22.28 1.17 37.90
CA ALA A 679 23.36 0.37 37.35
C ALA A 679 24.63 1.21 37.14
N PRO A 680 25.82 0.66 37.42
CA PRO A 680 27.07 1.40 37.28
C PRO A 680 27.31 1.83 35.82
N PRO A 681 28.20 2.81 35.59
CA PRO A 681 28.64 3.18 34.25
C PRO A 681 29.17 1.96 33.48
N ALA A 682 28.69 1.80 32.25
CA ALA A 682 29.16 0.78 31.31
C ALA A 682 28.95 1.29 29.87
N TRP A 683 29.63 0.66 28.91
CA TRP A 683 29.30 0.86 27.50
C TRP A 683 27.91 0.32 27.20
N ARG A 684 27.09 1.16 26.57
CA ARG A 684 25.70 0.86 26.19
C ARG A 684 25.43 1.38 24.81
N THR A 685 24.62 0.66 24.07
CA THR A 685 24.03 1.16 22.83
C THR A 685 22.72 1.86 23.20
N VAL A 686 22.75 3.19 23.15
CA VAL A 686 21.63 4.05 23.49
C VAL A 686 20.88 4.42 22.23
N LEU A 687 19.57 4.19 22.22
CA LEU A 687 18.66 4.65 21.19
C LEU A 687 17.88 5.85 21.70
N LEU A 688 17.90 6.94 20.95
CA LEU A 688 17.07 8.12 21.18
C LEU A 688 16.00 8.25 20.10
N GLY A 689 14.78 8.53 20.53
CA GLY A 689 13.66 8.82 19.66
C GLY A 689 12.93 10.08 20.08
N GLY A 690 12.02 10.53 19.21
CA GLY A 690 11.25 11.75 19.42
C GLY A 690 9.96 11.73 18.60
N LEU A 691 9.16 12.78 18.81
CA LEU A 691 7.79 12.83 18.33
C LEU A 691 7.59 13.73 17.10
N ARG A 692 8.57 14.60 16.75
CA ARG A 692 8.41 15.62 15.68
C ARG A 692 7.11 16.41 15.83
N ALA A 693 6.26 16.39 14.80
CA ALA A 693 4.95 17.03 14.80
C ALA A 693 3.95 16.37 15.78
N GLY A 694 4.20 15.13 16.19
CA GLY A 694 3.32 14.37 17.07
C GLY A 694 3.32 14.84 18.52
N GLY A 695 4.41 15.50 18.97
CA GLY A 695 4.49 16.00 20.33
C GLY A 695 5.82 16.66 20.66
N ARG A 696 5.98 16.98 21.94
CA ARG A 696 7.11 17.75 22.48
C ARG A 696 7.82 16.89 23.52
N GLY A 697 8.51 15.88 23.01
CA GLY A 697 9.13 14.87 23.83
C GLY A 697 10.24 14.14 23.09
N LEU A 698 11.22 13.73 23.88
CA LEU A 698 12.33 12.84 23.54
C LEU A 698 12.34 11.70 24.55
N PHE A 699 12.86 10.56 24.14
CA PHE A 699 13.04 9.41 25.01
C PHE A 699 14.32 8.68 24.67
N ALA A 700 14.90 7.99 25.65
CA ALA A 700 16.11 7.19 25.47
C ALA A 700 15.93 5.77 26.02
N LEU A 701 16.40 4.78 25.27
CA LEU A 701 16.34 3.36 25.60
C LEU A 701 17.75 2.75 25.57
N ASP A 702 18.03 1.83 26.48
CA ASP A 702 19.17 0.91 26.40
C ASP A 702 18.78 -0.28 25.51
N VAL A 703 19.32 -0.31 24.29
CA VAL A 703 19.10 -1.37 23.29
C VAL A 703 20.31 -2.29 23.15
N THR A 704 21.21 -2.30 24.14
CA THR A 704 22.46 -3.06 24.11
C THR A 704 22.22 -4.55 23.91
N ASP A 705 21.24 -5.13 24.60
CA ASP A 705 20.95 -6.57 24.57
C ASP A 705 19.48 -6.85 24.22
N PRO A 706 19.18 -7.13 22.93
CA PRO A 706 17.84 -7.51 22.50
C PRO A 706 17.30 -8.80 23.16
N GLY A 707 18.17 -9.63 23.74
CA GLY A 707 17.78 -10.79 24.54
C GLY A 707 17.05 -10.43 25.84
N ARG A 708 17.10 -9.17 26.27
CA ARG A 708 16.40 -8.66 27.46
C ARG A 708 15.08 -7.96 27.16
N PHE A 709 14.63 -7.87 25.92
CA PHE A 709 13.36 -7.22 25.57
C PHE A 709 12.14 -8.00 26.09
N ARG A 710 11.81 -7.75 27.36
CA ARG A 710 10.71 -8.37 28.13
C ARG A 710 10.06 -7.34 29.03
N GLU A 711 8.78 -7.56 29.36
CA GLU A 711 8.01 -6.62 30.20
C GLU A 711 8.56 -6.50 31.63
N ASP A 712 9.10 -7.58 32.21
CA ASP A 712 9.73 -7.59 33.54
C ASP A 712 11.09 -6.86 33.59
N GLU A 713 11.73 -6.65 32.44
CA GLU A 713 12.99 -5.93 32.31
C GLU A 713 12.78 -4.43 32.02
N ALA A 714 11.54 -3.93 31.97
CA ALA A 714 11.23 -2.58 31.51
C ALA A 714 12.03 -1.48 32.25
N ALA A 715 12.18 -1.59 33.56
CA ALA A 715 12.93 -0.64 34.40
C ALA A 715 14.44 -0.64 34.11
N HIS A 716 14.94 -1.64 33.38
CA HIS A 716 16.33 -1.75 32.95
C HIS A 716 16.57 -1.37 31.48
N LEU A 717 15.50 -1.14 30.71
CA LEU A 717 15.55 -0.85 29.27
C LEU A 717 15.25 0.61 28.96
N VAL A 718 14.36 1.26 29.72
CA VAL A 718 14.01 2.67 29.51
C VAL A 718 14.92 3.53 30.38
N LEU A 719 15.69 4.42 29.75
CA LEU A 719 16.57 5.34 30.47
C LEU A 719 15.76 6.50 31.05
N TRP A 720 15.06 7.24 30.18
CA TRP A 720 14.30 8.42 30.56
C TRP A 720 13.39 8.90 29.41
N GLU A 721 12.43 9.76 29.76
CA GLU A 721 11.76 10.69 28.85
C GLU A 721 12.05 12.13 29.26
N PHE A 722 12.22 13.03 28.30
CA PHE A 722 12.34 14.47 28.50
C PHE A 722 11.32 15.19 27.63
N SER A 723 10.51 16.06 28.22
CA SER A 723 9.35 16.65 27.56
C SER A 723 9.16 18.12 27.89
N SER A 724 8.17 18.76 27.25
CA SER A 724 7.78 20.12 27.61
C SER A 724 7.21 20.27 29.03
N ALA A 725 6.96 19.17 29.74
CA ALA A 725 6.60 19.19 31.16
C ALA A 725 7.83 19.39 32.07
N ASP A 726 9.01 18.99 31.60
CA ASP A 726 10.29 19.15 32.29
C ASP A 726 10.89 20.54 32.02
N ASP A 727 10.84 20.98 30.76
CA ASP A 727 11.23 22.33 30.35
C ASP A 727 10.27 22.90 29.29
N PRO A 728 9.54 24.00 29.57
CA PRO A 728 8.51 24.53 28.66
C PRO A 728 9.07 25.08 27.35
N ASP A 729 10.39 25.31 27.25
CA ASP A 729 11.05 25.75 26.01
C ASP A 729 11.27 24.61 25.00
N LEU A 730 10.99 23.35 25.38
CA LEU A 730 10.98 22.24 24.43
C LEU A 730 9.74 22.29 23.53
N GLY A 731 9.98 22.52 22.25
CA GLY A 731 9.00 22.52 21.18
C GLY A 731 8.81 21.15 20.54
N HIS A 732 8.17 21.15 19.37
CA HIS A 732 8.06 19.98 18.51
C HIS A 732 9.45 19.51 18.09
N THR A 733 9.75 18.24 18.37
CA THR A 733 11.10 17.68 18.29
C THR A 733 11.46 17.32 16.85
N PHE A 734 11.63 18.32 15.99
CA PHE A 734 12.13 18.15 14.62
C PHE A 734 13.67 18.07 14.55
N SER A 735 14.34 18.58 15.58
CA SER A 735 15.78 18.50 15.74
C SER A 735 16.18 17.08 16.15
N GLN A 736 16.94 16.40 15.30
CA GLN A 736 17.46 15.07 15.60
C GLN A 736 18.64 15.19 16.59
N PRO A 737 18.64 14.45 17.72
CA PRO A 737 19.73 14.52 18.68
C PRO A 737 21.03 13.96 18.10
N THR A 738 22.15 14.63 18.42
CA THR A 738 23.51 14.10 18.22
C THR A 738 24.07 13.63 19.56
N VAL A 739 24.61 12.41 19.62
CA VAL A 739 25.25 11.88 20.83
C VAL A 739 26.74 12.15 20.78
N ALA A 740 27.31 12.73 21.84
CA ALA A 740 28.75 12.99 21.93
C ALA A 740 29.24 12.92 23.38
N LEU A 741 30.53 12.63 23.54
CA LEU A 741 31.26 12.88 24.78
C LEU A 741 31.57 14.37 24.89
N LEU A 742 31.32 14.97 26.06
CA LEU A 742 31.61 16.38 26.34
C LEU A 742 32.86 16.54 27.23
N PRO A 743 33.53 17.70 27.25
CA PRO A 743 34.77 17.89 28.02
C PRO A 743 34.63 17.67 29.52
N ASN A 744 33.42 17.74 30.08
CA ASN A 744 33.17 17.39 31.47
C ASN A 744 33.21 15.87 31.75
N GLY A 745 33.51 15.03 30.75
CA GLY A 745 33.58 13.58 30.86
C GLY A 745 32.23 12.88 30.84
N ARG A 746 31.15 13.56 30.46
CA ARG A 746 29.80 13.00 30.38
C ARG A 746 29.33 12.92 28.93
N TRP A 747 28.64 11.83 28.62
CA TRP A 747 27.94 11.67 27.35
C TRP A 747 26.61 12.42 27.38
N ALA A 748 26.27 13.08 26.29
CA ALA A 748 25.03 13.84 26.16
C ALA A 748 24.37 13.67 24.80
N ALA A 749 23.05 13.82 24.79
CA ALA A 749 22.27 14.10 23.61
C ALA A 749 22.16 15.62 23.42
N ILE A 750 22.74 16.12 22.34
CA ILE A 750 22.77 17.54 21.98
C ILE A 750 21.70 17.76 20.92
N VAL A 751 20.74 18.64 21.20
CA VAL A 751 19.54 18.81 20.39
C VAL A 751 19.08 20.27 20.41
N GLY A 752 18.56 20.76 19.29
CA GLY A 752 17.86 22.04 19.27
C GLY A 752 16.51 21.92 19.97
N ASN A 753 16.02 23.01 20.56
CA ASN A 753 14.76 22.98 21.30
C ASN A 753 13.53 22.67 20.44
N GLY A 754 13.67 22.62 19.11
CA GLY A 754 12.58 22.37 18.20
C GLY A 754 11.69 23.60 18.02
N TYR A 755 10.53 23.41 17.43
CA TYR A 755 9.68 24.50 16.92
C TYR A 755 8.39 24.65 17.70
N ASP A 756 7.81 25.86 17.71
CA ASP A 756 6.56 26.19 18.37
C ASP A 756 6.52 25.66 19.81
N ASP A 757 7.23 26.25 20.78
CA ASP A 757 7.18 25.88 22.21
C ASP A 757 5.78 26.15 22.83
N GLN A 758 5.51 25.58 24.03
CA GLN A 758 4.13 25.59 24.58
C GLN A 758 3.79 26.97 25.15
N PRO A 759 2.50 27.29 25.39
CA PRO A 759 2.14 28.42 26.23
C PRO A 759 2.86 28.35 27.59
N GLY A 760 3.79 29.28 27.84
CA GLY A 760 4.67 29.28 29.02
C GLY A 760 6.17 29.15 28.69
N GLY A 761 6.51 28.73 27.48
CA GLY A 761 7.87 28.81 26.93
C GLY A 761 8.24 30.24 26.53
N SER A 762 9.53 30.47 26.30
CA SER A 762 10.09 31.79 25.98
C SER A 762 9.92 32.20 24.52
N GLY A 763 9.56 31.29 23.62
CA GLY A 763 9.48 31.51 22.17
C GLY A 763 10.85 31.69 21.50
N ARG A 764 11.95 31.32 22.17
CA ARG A 764 13.32 31.54 21.71
C ARG A 764 13.96 30.25 21.19
N ALA A 765 14.91 30.40 20.26
CA ALA A 765 15.76 29.30 19.84
C ALA A 765 16.80 29.00 20.92
N LYS A 766 16.93 27.72 21.30
CA LYS A 766 17.87 27.28 22.35
C LYS A 766 18.50 25.94 21.98
N LEU A 767 19.75 25.74 22.40
CA LEU A 767 20.41 24.43 22.34
C LEU A 767 20.22 23.73 23.68
N PHE A 768 19.70 22.51 23.65
CA PHE A 768 19.59 21.61 24.79
C PHE A 768 20.72 20.59 24.76
N ILE A 769 21.34 20.38 25.91
CA ILE A 769 22.37 19.38 26.12
C ILE A 769 21.87 18.50 27.27
N LEU A 770 21.27 17.36 26.93
CA LEU A 770 20.71 16.40 27.88
C LEU A 770 21.78 15.35 28.20
N PHE A 771 22.27 15.28 29.43
CA PHE A 771 23.21 14.23 29.78
C PHE A 771 22.50 12.87 29.75
N LEU A 772 23.10 11.88 29.09
CA LEU A 772 22.47 10.57 28.91
C LEU A 772 22.26 9.82 30.24
N ASP A 773 23.04 10.16 31.26
CA ASP A 773 22.91 9.67 32.63
C ASP A 773 22.13 10.61 33.57
N GLY A 774 21.55 11.69 33.03
CA GLY A 774 20.58 12.54 33.71
C GLY A 774 19.17 11.96 33.63
N GLY A 775 18.27 12.39 34.52
CA GLY A 775 16.86 11.95 34.50
C GLY A 775 16.60 10.51 34.93
N LEU A 776 17.65 9.72 35.20
CA LEU A 776 17.55 8.29 35.58
C LEU A 776 16.84 8.06 36.94
N ASP A 777 16.63 9.10 37.73
CA ASP A 777 15.90 9.10 39.00
C ASP A 777 14.48 9.66 38.86
N GLY A 778 14.00 9.86 37.63
CA GLY A 778 12.69 10.43 37.34
C GLY A 778 12.61 11.95 37.43
N ARG A 779 13.74 12.66 37.56
CA ARG A 779 13.76 14.12 37.68
C ARG A 779 14.78 14.74 36.75
N TRP A 780 14.37 15.80 36.05
CA TRP A 780 15.26 16.62 35.24
C TRP A 780 15.58 17.93 35.94
N THR A 781 16.83 18.10 36.35
CA THR A 781 17.31 19.29 37.04
C THR A 781 18.22 20.11 36.13
N LEU A 782 17.81 21.34 35.83
CA LEU A 782 18.61 22.28 35.02
C LEU A 782 19.94 22.59 35.71
N GLY A 783 21.04 22.43 34.96
CA GLY A 783 22.42 22.62 35.44
C GLY A 783 23.07 21.36 36.01
N GLU A 784 22.29 20.30 36.29
CA GLU A 784 22.79 19.01 36.78
C GLU A 784 22.57 17.90 35.74
N ASP A 785 21.33 17.70 35.30
CA ASP A 785 20.93 16.66 34.34
C ASP A 785 20.95 17.15 32.90
N TYR A 786 20.76 18.45 32.70
CA TYR A 786 20.82 19.07 31.39
C TYR A 786 21.25 20.53 31.44
N VAL A 787 21.74 21.05 30.31
CA VAL A 787 22.15 22.44 30.12
C VAL A 787 21.39 23.04 28.94
N VAL A 788 21.02 24.32 29.05
CA VAL A 788 20.32 25.07 27.99
C VAL A 788 21.12 26.31 27.63
N LEU A 789 21.43 26.47 26.34
CA LEU A 789 22.12 27.65 25.80
C LEU A 789 21.12 28.49 25.00
N ASP A 790 20.72 29.64 25.57
CA ASP A 790 19.77 30.57 24.94
C ASP A 790 20.46 31.47 23.91
N THR A 791 19.93 31.49 22.68
CA THR A 791 20.41 32.37 21.61
C THR A 791 19.91 33.81 21.76
N GLY A 792 18.95 34.05 22.64
CA GLY A 792 18.30 35.34 22.85
C GLY A 792 17.37 35.77 21.71
N VAL A 793 17.22 34.98 20.65
CA VAL A 793 16.43 35.32 19.46
C VAL A 793 15.11 34.57 19.44
N GLY A 794 14.02 35.34 19.36
CA GLY A 794 12.64 34.86 19.43
C GLY A 794 11.90 35.46 20.62
N GLY A 795 10.63 35.13 20.75
CA GLY A 795 9.77 35.59 21.83
C GLY A 795 8.34 35.08 21.67
N PRO A 796 7.47 35.19 22.68
CA PRO A 796 6.10 34.65 22.61
C PRO A 796 5.25 35.25 21.47
N GLY A 797 5.49 36.52 21.10
CA GLY A 797 4.82 37.16 19.96
C GLY A 797 5.53 36.99 18.62
N SER A 798 6.70 36.36 18.61
CA SER A 798 7.53 36.14 17.43
C SER A 798 8.35 34.86 17.62
N PRO A 799 7.70 33.68 17.64
CA PRO A 799 8.36 32.42 17.99
C PRO A 799 9.55 32.11 17.08
N ASN A 800 10.52 31.40 17.64
CA ASN A 800 11.70 30.87 16.96
C ASN A 800 11.95 29.46 17.50
N GLY A 801 12.89 28.74 16.90
CA GLY A 801 13.27 27.41 17.35
C GLY A 801 14.56 26.97 16.67
N LEU A 802 15.37 26.20 17.38
CA LEU A 802 16.65 25.72 16.89
C LEU A 802 16.49 24.34 16.23
N GLY A 803 17.04 24.18 15.02
CA GLY A 803 17.03 22.96 14.23
C GLY A 803 18.04 21.90 14.71
N SER A 804 18.31 20.90 13.87
CA SER A 804 19.30 19.85 14.18
C SER A 804 20.71 20.43 14.31
N PRO A 805 21.44 20.18 15.43
CA PRO A 805 22.80 20.64 15.58
C PRO A 805 23.79 19.71 14.85
N ALA A 806 24.88 20.28 14.35
CA ALA A 806 26.08 19.57 13.97
C ALA A 806 27.13 19.74 15.06
N VAL A 807 27.58 18.64 15.65
CA VAL A 807 28.56 18.63 16.75
C VAL A 807 29.94 18.34 16.17
N VAL A 808 30.93 19.11 16.59
CA VAL A 808 32.27 19.11 16.00
C VAL A 808 33.32 18.99 17.09
N ASP A 809 34.19 18.01 16.90
CA ASP A 809 35.48 17.86 17.56
C ASP A 809 36.53 18.56 16.68
N VAL A 810 37.16 19.60 17.20
CA VAL A 810 38.06 20.49 16.44
C VAL A 810 39.51 20.03 16.58
N ASP A 811 39.87 19.32 17.65
CA ASP A 811 41.24 18.86 17.91
C ASP A 811 41.48 17.37 17.67
N GLY A 812 40.41 16.61 17.39
CA GLY A 812 40.43 15.21 16.97
C GLY A 812 40.58 14.22 18.13
N ASP A 813 40.23 14.61 19.35
CA ASP A 813 40.35 13.77 20.56
C ASP A 813 39.11 12.90 20.86
N GLY A 814 38.06 13.01 20.03
CA GLY A 814 36.79 12.31 20.19
C GLY A 814 35.81 13.00 21.16
N VAL A 815 36.12 14.21 21.62
CA VAL A 815 35.29 15.03 22.51
C VAL A 815 34.74 16.25 21.75
N ALA A 816 33.48 16.58 21.98
CA ALA A 816 32.87 17.71 21.30
C ALA A 816 33.37 19.06 21.85
N ASP A 817 33.84 19.93 20.95
CA ASP A 817 34.26 21.29 21.25
C ASP A 817 33.20 22.33 20.88
N ARG A 818 32.47 22.08 19.80
CA ARG A 818 31.54 23.02 19.22
C ARG A 818 30.25 22.36 18.76
N ALA A 819 29.19 23.14 18.75
CA ALA A 819 27.97 22.80 18.03
C ALA A 819 27.56 23.94 17.10
N TYR A 820 27.03 23.59 15.93
CA TYR A 820 26.50 24.54 14.96
C TYR A 820 25.05 24.20 14.68
N ALA A 821 24.15 25.18 14.73
CA ALA A 821 22.74 24.93 14.48
C ALA A 821 22.04 26.14 13.87
N GLY A 822 21.12 25.88 12.94
CA GLY A 822 20.25 26.88 12.33
C GLY A 822 19.01 27.16 13.17
N ASP A 823 18.39 28.32 12.97
CA ASP A 823 17.07 28.63 13.53
C ASP A 823 16.04 29.06 12.45
N LEU A 824 14.77 29.13 12.85
CA LEU A 824 13.66 29.53 11.97
C LEU A 824 13.74 31.00 11.50
N ARG A 825 14.63 31.81 12.08
CA ARG A 825 14.88 33.20 11.68
C ARG A 825 16.04 33.33 10.69
N GLY A 826 16.63 32.21 10.29
CA GLY A 826 17.74 32.14 9.34
C GLY A 826 19.09 32.46 9.94
N ASN A 827 19.23 32.36 11.27
CA ASN A 827 20.51 32.50 11.93
C ASN A 827 21.21 31.14 12.00
N LEU A 828 22.48 31.12 11.65
CA LEU A 828 23.39 30.02 11.94
C LEU A 828 24.17 30.36 13.21
N TRP A 829 23.98 29.57 14.25
CA TRP A 829 24.62 29.73 15.55
C TRP A 829 25.83 28.81 15.66
N ALA A 830 26.85 29.28 16.39
CA ALA A 830 27.95 28.46 16.86
C ALA A 830 27.94 28.50 18.38
N PHE A 831 28.10 27.35 19.02
CA PHE A 831 28.15 27.17 20.48
C PHE A 831 29.54 26.65 20.86
N ASP A 832 30.12 27.22 21.91
CA ASP A 832 31.40 26.84 22.47
C ASP A 832 31.15 25.90 23.66
N LEU A 833 31.58 24.65 23.50
CA LEU A 833 31.43 23.56 24.47
C LEU A 833 32.79 23.11 25.04
N SER A 834 33.90 23.76 24.66
CA SER A 834 35.28 23.34 24.96
C SER A 834 35.69 23.36 26.44
N SER A 835 34.87 23.96 27.32
CA SER A 835 35.16 24.04 28.75
C SER A 835 34.79 22.74 29.48
N HIS A 836 35.65 22.25 30.38
CA HIS A 836 35.31 21.18 31.33
C HIS A 836 34.19 21.56 32.32
N GLN A 837 33.90 22.85 32.45
CA GLN A 837 32.87 23.41 33.32
C GLN A 837 31.64 23.80 32.49
N PRO A 838 30.50 23.07 32.62
CA PRO A 838 29.31 23.31 31.80
C PRO A 838 28.74 24.72 31.89
N GLN A 839 28.89 25.39 33.04
CA GLN A 839 28.45 26.78 33.24
C GLN A 839 29.19 27.81 32.38
N HIS A 840 30.29 27.43 31.73
CA HIS A 840 31.02 28.28 30.79
C HIS A 840 30.66 28.02 29.33
N TRP A 841 29.87 26.97 29.05
CA TRP A 841 29.34 26.75 27.70
C TRP A 841 28.39 27.87 27.33
N ARG A 842 28.46 28.31 26.07
CA ARG A 842 27.75 29.51 25.60
C ARG A 842 27.67 29.56 24.08
N VAL A 843 26.86 30.49 23.57
CA VAL A 843 27.00 30.94 22.17
C VAL A 843 28.42 31.50 21.97
N ALA A 844 29.13 31.00 20.97
CA ALA A 844 30.55 31.28 20.73
C ALA A 844 30.82 32.73 20.33
N HIS A 845 29.84 33.41 19.72
CA HIS A 845 29.95 34.80 19.28
C HIS A 845 29.06 35.75 20.09
N GLY A 846 29.54 36.98 20.29
CA GLY A 846 28.86 38.00 21.08
C GLY A 846 29.32 38.03 22.54
N THR A 847 28.43 38.43 23.45
CA THR A 847 28.68 38.41 24.91
C THR A 847 27.56 37.63 25.61
N PRO A 848 27.74 37.12 26.84
CA PRO A 848 26.71 36.34 27.54
C PRO A 848 25.34 37.00 27.68
N GLY A 849 25.24 38.33 27.59
CA GLY A 849 23.95 39.05 27.56
C GLY A 849 23.49 39.50 26.17
N HIS A 850 24.35 39.39 25.16
CA HIS A 850 24.10 39.79 23.77
C HIS A 850 24.77 38.77 22.82
N PRO A 851 24.26 37.53 22.79
CA PRO A 851 24.73 36.51 21.86
C PRO A 851 24.55 36.98 20.42
N ARG A 852 25.44 36.54 19.52
CA ARG A 852 25.36 36.84 18.09
C ARG A 852 25.49 35.54 17.29
N PRO A 853 24.76 35.42 16.18
CA PRO A 853 24.94 34.27 15.31
C PRO A 853 26.27 34.36 14.56
N LEU A 854 26.79 33.21 14.13
CA LEU A 854 27.94 33.12 13.22
C LEU A 854 27.60 33.75 11.88
N PHE A 855 26.39 33.47 11.38
CA PHE A 855 25.88 33.96 10.11
C PHE A 855 24.37 34.19 10.18
N SER A 856 23.83 35.09 9.38
CA SER A 856 22.38 35.34 9.31
C SER A 856 21.96 35.50 7.85
N ALA A 857 20.94 34.74 7.46
CA ALA A 857 20.22 34.82 6.18
C ALA A 857 18.78 35.28 6.45
N PRO A 858 18.51 36.60 6.46
CA PRO A 858 17.21 37.13 6.82
C PRO A 858 16.09 36.56 5.93
N GLY A 859 15.06 35.99 6.56
CA GLY A 859 13.89 35.45 5.87
C GLY A 859 14.05 34.04 5.30
N GLN A 860 15.17 33.36 5.56
CA GLN A 860 15.42 31.98 5.12
C GLN A 860 15.60 31.06 6.33
N PRO A 861 14.56 30.36 6.81
CA PRO A 861 14.69 29.40 7.90
C PRO A 861 15.77 28.35 7.63
N ILE A 862 16.63 28.05 8.60
CA ILE A 862 17.64 26.99 8.51
C ILE A 862 17.19 25.83 9.38
N THR A 863 16.65 24.78 8.74
CA THR A 863 16.08 23.61 9.42
C THR A 863 16.96 22.36 9.31
N ALA A 864 17.82 22.28 8.30
CA ALA A 864 18.79 21.20 8.13
C ALA A 864 19.98 21.38 9.07
N ALA A 865 20.58 20.24 9.49
CA ALA A 865 21.84 20.27 10.21
C ALA A 865 22.94 20.87 9.30
N PRO A 866 23.79 21.77 9.82
CA PRO A 866 24.98 22.20 9.10
C PRO A 866 25.89 21.02 8.78
N GLN A 867 26.60 21.07 7.66
CA GLN A 867 27.71 20.17 7.38
C GLN A 867 29.00 20.95 7.60
N VAL A 868 29.90 20.42 8.45
CA VAL A 868 31.13 21.11 8.89
C VAL A 868 32.35 20.34 8.42
#